data_AF-A0A977L6T8-F1
#
_entry.id   AF-A0A977L6T8-F1
#
_cell.length_a   1.000
_cell.length_b   1.000
_cell.length_c   1.000
_cell.angle_alpha   90.00
_cell.angle_beta   90.00
_cell.angle_gamma   90.00
#
_symmetry.space_group_name_H-M   'P 1'
#
loop_
_entity.id
_entity.type
_entity.pdbx_description
1 polymer ?
#
loop_
_entity_poly.entity_id
_entity_poly.type
_entity_poly.pdbx_seq_one_letter_code
_entity_poly.pdbx_strand_id
1 'polypeptide(L)'
;MILKELKPRKALNKAFLKVKPNRTEIEGFKTNLITLLDRTNDTESEEFHKNLVIDFLKKTYYDPNHFINTKGRNDLVIHNGQNANSTVGVILEAKKPTNKSEMITTKKLNAKAFQELVLYYLRERITHKNLEVKHLVATNINEWFIFDATLFDRLFAQNKNLVRQFNDFEAGRLADTKTDFFYKQVAEPFIDSITSEIEFTYFNIQDFQKPLRNTGKADLPDRQVGDNSLIALFKLLSPEHLLKLPFTNDSNSLDKRFYSELLHIIGLTETKEGSKKLIERNKAGERHTGTILEDAIIQLDSLDKLSRLEKPNQFGNTQQERLFNVALELSITWINRILFLKLLEAQLITYHNSSRDFGKGDKPARQAGGSYSFLNLDKIKNYDDLNSLFFQVLARKYDERNEDVKKIFEKVPYLNSSLFEPTDIEQVTLFISNLKDDKTIPIFSQTVLKDQQGKKRSGNITTLQYLFEFLDAYDFGAEGGEEIQEDNKTLINASVLGLIFEKINGYKDGSFFTPGFITMYMCRETIRKAVVQKFNETKKWNCNNIEELYDKIEDRKEANKIVNSIKICDPAVGSGHFLVSALNEMIAVKNDLKILQDRDGKRLKEYQVEVVNDELIVTDEEGELFEYNPSNKESQRIQETLFHEKQTIIENCLFGVDINSNSVKICRLRLWIELLKNAYYLPSRQAGKNSTELETLPNIDINIKCGNSLVSRFAIDADLKQALKKSKWTIDSYRIAVDTYRNAESKEQKREMERLIADIKSDFRSEISLNDPKVKKLRKLSADLYQMTNQGQLFEMSKKEKADWNKKVTQLTEETKIVEAEIEEIKANKIFENAFEWRFEFPEVLNDDGDFVGFDVVIGNPPYVNSKGEKFESSFKSYALENYKTSRYQIDTYILFIEKAINLMNENGYMTYITPNAWLNNLFLSEVRKYFIENMNLIEICNMPSIVFEEAVVDTIILSGNKSKQEVDTKIKTYSVNGFELVNQYKQTDFLLNQNNSINIFLNSKAQVLLRKMEDSANRLQSFTSIARGVGVYHKRVGHTKELIAQDPYQSKEKKDNTFVPYLRGKNIKPYTIDWKNDSFISYGKWLAEPREPKYFEGNRILLRQIPGDKLIAAFIDSKFITDQSVFIARFENDVINPAGVLGIINSKLLAFYFRNKYSEFDDLFPKVKLQHFKDFPIRTSPEQIFKSIALLVKEIQSQKANNPNFDLAILENQIDPLVYQLYDLTENEIKIIENA
;
A
#
# COMPACT_ATOMS: atom_id res chain seq x y z
N MET A 1 10.98 43.20 5.94
CA MET A 1 11.15 41.76 6.17
C MET A 1 9.81 41.26 6.69
N ILE A 2 9.14 40.35 5.99
CA ILE A 2 7.83 39.83 6.37
C ILE A 2 8.08 38.50 7.08
N LEU A 3 7.65 38.40 8.34
CA LEU A 3 7.73 37.17 9.12
C LEU A 3 6.69 36.16 8.62
N LYS A 4 7.01 34.86 8.68
CA LYS A 4 6.13 33.77 8.22
C LYS A 4 5.18 33.34 9.34
N GLU A 5 4.14 34.15 9.57
CA GLU A 5 3.08 33.87 10.55
C GLU A 5 2.01 32.95 9.95
N LEU A 6 1.67 31.86 10.66
CA LEU A 6 0.54 30.98 10.39
C LEU A 6 -0.59 31.24 11.40
N LYS A 7 -1.84 31.22 10.91
CA LYS A 7 -3.03 31.15 11.78
C LYS A 7 -3.29 29.71 12.25
N PRO A 8 -3.99 29.50 13.39
CA PRO A 8 -4.29 28.17 13.92
C PRO A 8 -4.78 27.15 12.88
N ARG A 9 -5.71 27.55 12.00
CA ARG A 9 -6.26 26.68 10.94
C ARG A 9 -5.24 26.24 9.89
N LYS A 10 -4.23 27.08 9.60
CA LYS A 10 -3.15 26.75 8.65
C LYS A 10 -2.10 25.84 9.26
N ALA A 11 -1.90 25.92 10.58
CA ALA A 11 -0.93 25.10 11.30
C ALA A 11 -1.41 23.67 11.54
N LEU A 12 -2.73 23.45 11.61
CA LEU A 12 -3.31 22.15 11.83
C LEU A 12 -3.22 21.25 10.59
N ASN A 13 -2.99 19.96 10.83
CA ASN A 13 -3.20 18.95 9.81
C ASN A 13 -4.67 19.05 9.33
N LYS A 14 -4.86 19.22 8.02
CA LYS A 14 -6.19 19.49 7.46
C LYS A 14 -7.16 18.31 7.60
N ALA A 15 -6.68 17.07 7.58
CA ALA A 15 -7.51 15.90 7.87
C ALA A 15 -7.91 15.84 9.35
N PHE A 16 -7.07 16.33 10.27
CA PHE A 16 -7.46 16.50 11.68
C PHE A 16 -8.47 17.64 11.85
N LEU A 17 -8.34 18.73 11.08
CA LEU A 17 -9.27 19.85 11.09
C LEU A 17 -10.70 19.45 10.71
N LYS A 18 -10.88 18.45 9.84
CA LYS A 18 -12.19 17.85 9.49
C LYS A 18 -12.86 17.05 10.63
N VAL A 19 -12.10 16.55 11.62
CA VAL A 19 -12.65 15.68 12.67
C VAL A 19 -13.55 16.46 13.62
N LYS A 20 -14.87 16.26 13.58
CA LYS A 20 -15.79 17.03 14.42
C LYS A 20 -15.53 16.74 15.92
N PRO A 21 -15.20 17.74 16.75
CA PRO A 21 -15.15 17.54 18.19
C PRO A 21 -16.57 17.39 18.74
N ASN A 22 -16.72 16.60 19.80
CA ASN A 22 -18.02 16.44 20.45
C ASN A 22 -18.38 17.70 21.25
N ARG A 23 -19.68 17.99 21.35
CA ARG A 23 -20.20 19.11 22.15
C ARG A 23 -19.68 19.10 23.59
N THR A 24 -19.61 17.92 24.21
CA THR A 24 -19.08 17.75 25.58
C THR A 24 -17.61 18.18 25.70
N GLU A 25 -16.79 17.88 24.70
CA GLU A 25 -15.36 18.22 24.69
C GLU A 25 -15.15 19.72 24.55
N ILE A 26 -15.91 20.37 23.65
CA ILE A 26 -15.86 21.83 23.46
C ILE A 26 -16.37 22.56 24.71
N GLU A 27 -17.46 22.11 25.33
CA GLU A 27 -17.94 22.76 26.57
C GLU A 27 -16.96 22.56 27.75
N GLY A 28 -16.29 21.41 27.82
CA GLY A 28 -15.19 21.18 28.76
C GLY A 28 -14.01 22.14 28.52
N PHE A 29 -13.58 22.27 27.26
CA PHE A 29 -12.56 23.22 26.83
C PHE A 29 -12.93 24.67 27.17
N LYS A 30 -14.15 25.10 26.85
CA LYS A 30 -14.67 26.44 27.18
C LYS A 30 -14.60 26.69 28.68
N THR A 31 -15.08 25.75 29.49
CA THR A 31 -15.08 25.85 30.95
C THR A 31 -13.67 26.03 31.50
N ASN A 32 -12.73 25.22 31.05
CA ASN A 32 -11.33 25.28 31.49
C ASN A 32 -10.63 26.55 30.99
N LEU A 33 -10.90 26.99 29.76
CA LEU A 33 -10.30 28.19 29.17
C LEU A 33 -10.84 29.48 29.82
N ILE A 34 -12.14 29.54 30.12
CA ILE A 34 -12.74 30.62 30.92
C ILE A 34 -12.09 30.66 32.30
N THR A 35 -11.88 29.50 32.94
CA THR A 35 -11.22 29.42 34.25
C THR A 35 -9.78 29.94 34.20
N LEU A 36 -9.03 29.66 33.13
CA LEU A 36 -7.68 30.21 32.92
C LEU A 36 -7.72 31.75 32.82
N LEU A 37 -8.63 32.28 32.00
CA LEU A 37 -8.77 33.72 31.79
C LEU A 37 -9.21 34.46 33.05
N ASP A 38 -10.19 33.93 33.78
CA ASP A 38 -10.76 34.57 34.98
C ASP A 38 -9.79 34.56 36.17
N ARG A 39 -8.84 33.62 36.21
CA ARG A 39 -7.84 33.51 37.28
C ARG A 39 -6.53 34.23 36.97
N THR A 40 -6.34 34.72 35.75
CA THR A 40 -5.12 35.46 35.38
C THR A 40 -5.06 36.78 36.14
N ASN A 41 -3.91 37.12 36.73
CA ASN A 41 -3.76 38.32 37.54
C ASN A 41 -2.39 38.98 37.30
N ASP A 42 -2.37 40.14 36.64
CA ASP A 42 -1.16 40.87 36.26
C ASP A 42 -0.22 41.24 37.43
N THR A 43 -0.72 41.23 38.68
CA THR A 43 0.10 41.50 39.87
C THR A 43 0.84 40.28 40.41
N GLU A 44 0.49 39.08 39.94
CA GLU A 44 1.06 37.82 40.41
C GLU A 44 2.38 37.44 39.72
N SER A 45 3.09 36.48 40.32
CA SER A 45 4.38 35.99 39.80
C SER A 45 4.25 35.21 38.49
N GLU A 46 5.35 35.06 37.76
CA GLU A 46 5.41 34.21 36.56
C GLU A 46 5.12 32.73 36.90
N GLU A 47 5.56 32.27 38.07
CA GLU A 47 5.30 30.90 38.55
C GLU A 47 3.82 30.65 38.85
N PHE A 48 3.11 31.65 39.35
CA PHE A 48 1.65 31.58 39.53
C PHE A 48 0.95 31.33 38.18
N HIS A 49 1.34 32.09 37.16
CA HIS A 49 0.80 31.99 35.80
C HIS A 49 1.14 30.65 35.13
N LYS A 50 2.36 30.12 35.33
CA LYS A 50 2.75 28.78 34.87
C LYS A 50 1.82 27.69 35.41
N ASN A 51 1.49 27.75 36.70
CA ASN A 51 0.59 26.78 37.32
C ASN A 51 -0.82 26.83 36.72
N LEU A 52 -1.32 28.01 36.32
CA LEU A 52 -2.60 28.12 35.63
C LEU A 52 -2.58 27.46 34.25
N VAL A 53 -1.50 27.63 33.48
CA VAL A 53 -1.32 26.96 32.18
C VAL A 53 -1.24 25.44 32.34
N ILE A 54 -0.50 24.95 33.35
CA ILE A 54 -0.43 23.52 33.70
C ILE A 54 -1.82 22.96 33.99
N ASP A 55 -2.57 23.63 34.85
CA ASP A 55 -3.92 23.23 35.25
C ASP A 55 -4.87 23.15 34.05
N PHE A 56 -4.81 24.16 33.18
CA PHE A 56 -5.63 24.22 31.97
C PHE A 56 -5.32 23.05 31.03
N LEU A 57 -4.04 22.83 30.69
CA LEU A 57 -3.66 21.75 29.77
C LEU A 57 -4.01 20.37 30.35
N LYS A 58 -3.73 20.13 31.65
CA LYS A 58 -4.06 18.87 32.32
C LYS A 58 -5.54 18.55 32.29
N LYS A 59 -6.38 19.49 32.76
CA LYS A 59 -7.84 19.28 32.90
C LYS A 59 -8.57 19.19 31.56
N THR A 60 -7.95 19.69 30.49
CA THR A 60 -8.58 19.73 29.18
C THR A 60 -8.19 18.55 28.30
N TYR A 61 -6.93 18.10 28.35
CA TYR A 61 -6.41 17.13 27.37
C TYR A 61 -5.52 16.04 27.95
N TYR A 62 -4.56 16.40 28.79
CA TYR A 62 -3.37 15.58 28.98
C TYR A 62 -3.46 14.60 30.16
N ASP A 63 -4.29 14.88 31.17
CA ASP A 63 -4.47 13.95 32.30
C ASP A 63 -5.45 12.82 31.92
N PRO A 64 -5.17 11.55 32.27
CA PRO A 64 -3.99 11.01 32.97
C PRO A 64 -2.87 10.50 32.04
N ASN A 65 -3.01 10.70 30.72
CA ASN A 65 -2.20 9.99 29.71
C ASN A 65 -0.80 10.58 29.51
N HIS A 66 -0.59 11.86 29.81
CA HIS A 66 0.66 12.58 29.59
C HIS A 66 1.05 13.41 30.81
N PHE A 67 2.32 13.30 31.19
CA PHE A 67 2.87 14.07 32.31
C PHE A 67 3.23 15.49 31.87
N ILE A 68 2.78 16.48 32.65
CA ILE A 68 3.07 17.89 32.46
C ILE A 68 3.65 18.47 33.76
N ASN A 69 4.88 18.97 33.70
CA ASN A 69 5.54 19.66 34.81
C ASN A 69 6.76 20.48 34.35
N THR A 70 7.41 21.17 35.28
CA THR A 70 8.73 21.78 35.08
C THR A 70 9.81 20.69 34.97
N LYS A 71 10.89 20.95 34.21
CA LYS A 71 12.03 20.01 34.07
C LYS A 71 13.36 20.78 34.10
N GLY A 72 14.05 20.70 35.23
CA GLY A 72 15.34 21.39 35.41
C GLY A 72 15.17 22.91 35.33
N ARG A 73 15.75 23.53 34.30
CA ARG A 73 15.59 24.98 34.02
C ARG A 73 14.55 25.28 32.94
N ASN A 74 13.93 24.26 32.34
CA ASN A 74 12.85 24.48 31.40
C ASN A 74 11.57 24.80 32.18
N ASP A 75 10.89 25.87 31.77
CA ASP A 75 9.70 26.37 32.44
C ASP A 75 8.59 25.32 32.50
N LEU A 76 8.26 24.70 31.36
CA LEU A 76 7.22 23.70 31.29
C LEU A 76 7.53 22.70 30.16
N VAL A 77 7.30 21.42 30.41
CA VAL A 77 7.39 20.37 29.39
C VAL A 77 6.16 19.47 29.41
N ILE A 78 5.78 19.00 28.22
CA ILE A 78 4.80 17.92 28.04
C ILE A 78 5.58 16.66 27.62
N HIS A 79 5.39 15.58 28.37
CA HIS A 79 6.05 14.31 28.12
C HIS A 79 5.23 13.40 27.20
N ASN A 80 5.92 12.55 26.43
CA ASN A 80 5.28 11.57 25.54
C ASN A 80 4.54 10.45 26.29
N GLY A 81 4.79 10.26 27.60
CA GLY A 81 4.10 9.28 28.43
C GLY A 81 3.60 9.83 29.78
N GLN A 82 3.07 8.92 30.60
CA GLN A 82 2.36 9.23 31.85
C GLN A 82 3.26 9.70 33.02
N ASN A 83 4.58 9.68 32.85
CA ASN A 83 5.52 10.01 33.93
C ASN A 83 6.76 10.78 33.43
N ALA A 84 7.47 11.41 34.37
CA ALA A 84 8.65 12.24 34.12
C ALA A 84 9.84 11.50 33.49
N ASN A 85 9.87 10.16 33.50
CA ASN A 85 10.95 9.37 32.90
C ASN A 85 10.77 9.20 31.38
N SER A 86 9.57 9.44 30.87
CA SER A 86 9.34 9.45 29.43
C SER A 86 9.98 10.67 28.76
N THR A 87 10.27 10.57 27.48
CA THR A 87 10.89 11.63 26.67
C THR A 87 10.02 12.88 26.62
N VAL A 88 10.68 14.04 26.47
CA VAL A 88 9.98 15.33 26.30
C VAL A 88 9.48 15.44 24.87
N GLY A 89 8.17 15.68 24.71
CA GLY A 89 7.51 15.89 23.43
C GLY A 89 7.29 17.37 23.10
N VAL A 90 7.00 18.22 24.09
CA VAL A 90 6.80 19.68 23.89
C VAL A 90 7.57 20.47 24.93
N ILE A 91 8.23 21.54 24.50
CA ILE A 91 8.90 22.52 25.38
C ILE A 91 8.09 23.81 25.38
N LEU A 92 7.74 24.32 26.56
CA LEU A 92 6.98 25.55 26.72
C LEU A 92 7.78 26.55 27.58
N GLU A 93 7.90 27.77 27.08
CA GLU A 93 8.48 28.93 27.77
C GLU A 93 7.35 29.91 28.10
N ALA A 94 7.16 30.24 29.37
CA ALA A 94 6.00 30.97 29.85
C ALA A 94 6.41 32.26 30.57
N LYS A 95 6.06 33.41 29.98
CA LYS A 95 6.30 34.73 30.58
C LYS A 95 5.07 35.26 31.30
N LYS A 96 5.27 36.15 32.27
CA LYS A 96 4.13 36.90 32.85
C LYS A 96 3.48 37.81 31.78
N PRO A 97 2.14 38.03 31.82
CA PRO A 97 1.42 38.85 30.83
C PRO A 97 2.00 40.27 30.64
N THR A 98 2.54 40.87 31.70
CA THR A 98 3.10 42.24 31.69
C THR A 98 4.54 42.33 31.16
N ASN A 99 5.24 41.21 30.93
CA ASN A 99 6.66 41.18 30.52
C ASN A 99 6.83 41.33 29.00
N LYS A 100 6.50 42.51 28.49
CA LYS A 100 6.56 42.81 27.04
C LYS A 100 7.97 42.89 26.47
N SER A 101 9.01 43.09 27.29
CA SER A 101 10.39 43.22 26.83
C SER A 101 11.06 41.88 26.52
N GLU A 102 10.69 40.82 27.23
CA GLU A 102 11.28 39.48 27.07
C GLU A 102 10.43 38.57 26.17
N MET A 103 9.13 38.88 26.03
CA MET A 103 8.19 38.16 25.19
C MET A 103 8.38 38.49 23.70
N ILE A 104 8.15 37.49 22.84
CA ILE A 104 8.15 37.66 21.39
C ILE A 104 6.88 38.34 20.86
N THR A 105 6.96 38.91 19.66
CA THR A 105 5.82 39.54 18.98
C THR A 105 5.78 39.13 17.50
N THR A 106 4.64 39.32 16.84
CA THR A 106 4.46 39.09 15.39
C THR A 106 5.34 39.98 14.50
N LYS A 107 6.05 40.96 15.08
CA LYS A 107 7.02 41.83 14.39
C LYS A 107 8.47 41.58 14.80
N LYS A 108 8.71 40.89 15.92
CA LYS A 108 10.04 40.66 16.49
C LYS A 108 10.08 39.31 17.23
N LEU A 109 10.70 38.32 16.60
CA LEU A 109 10.93 36.99 17.17
C LEU A 109 12.16 36.90 18.05
N ASN A 110 13.20 37.70 17.79
CA ASN A 110 14.43 37.66 18.58
C ASN A 110 14.22 38.39 19.92
N ALA A 111 13.63 37.69 20.87
CA ALA A 111 13.48 38.09 22.26
C ALA A 111 13.94 36.95 23.17
N LYS A 112 14.09 37.26 24.46
CA LYS A 112 14.63 36.33 25.45
C LYS A 112 13.85 35.00 25.50
N ALA A 113 12.52 35.04 25.44
CA ALA A 113 11.70 33.82 25.43
C ALA A 113 12.03 32.87 24.27
N PHE A 114 12.34 33.39 23.07
CA PHE A 114 12.74 32.56 21.94
C PHE A 114 14.18 32.06 22.04
N GLN A 115 15.08 32.90 22.57
CA GLN A 115 16.47 32.50 22.87
C GLN A 115 16.52 31.37 23.91
N GLU A 116 15.63 31.40 24.90
CA GLU A 116 15.42 30.35 25.90
C GLU A 116 14.94 29.05 25.24
N LEU A 117 13.92 29.11 24.37
CA LEU A 117 13.46 27.95 23.59
C LEU A 117 14.58 27.31 22.76
N VAL A 118 15.41 28.11 22.08
CA VAL A 118 16.57 27.61 21.31
C VAL A 118 17.55 26.88 22.21
N LEU A 119 17.87 27.43 23.39
CA LEU A 119 18.77 26.78 24.33
C LEU A 119 18.19 25.45 24.85
N TYR A 120 16.92 25.44 25.24
CA TYR A 120 16.25 24.25 25.78
C TYR A 120 16.15 23.14 24.72
N TYR A 121 15.85 23.52 23.48
CA TYR A 121 15.84 22.60 22.36
C TYR A 121 17.21 21.96 22.13
N LEU A 122 18.28 22.77 22.07
CA LEU A 122 19.64 22.27 21.86
C LEU A 122 20.07 21.33 22.99
N ARG A 123 19.67 21.59 24.24
CA ARG A 123 19.93 20.66 25.36
C ARG A 123 19.21 19.33 25.18
N GLU A 124 17.92 19.33 24.85
CA GLU A 124 17.19 18.09 24.59
C GLU A 124 17.80 17.33 23.40
N ARG A 125 18.03 18.02 22.29
CA ARG A 125 18.47 17.42 21.02
C ARG A 125 19.93 16.95 21.05
N ILE A 126 20.84 17.77 21.54
CA ILE A 126 22.30 17.53 21.47
C ILE A 126 22.81 16.88 22.75
N THR A 127 22.48 17.44 23.92
CA THR A 127 23.00 16.95 25.21
C THR A 127 22.29 15.67 25.64
N HIS A 128 20.96 15.64 25.57
CA HIS A 128 20.15 14.48 25.99
C HIS A 128 19.86 13.48 24.86
N LYS A 129 20.27 13.79 23.62
CA LYS A 129 20.04 12.96 22.43
C LYS A 129 18.56 12.59 22.21
N ASN A 130 17.65 13.47 22.66
CA ASN A 130 16.22 13.29 22.49
C ASN A 130 15.85 13.58 21.02
N LEU A 131 15.34 12.57 20.31
CA LEU A 131 14.87 12.69 18.93
C LEU A 131 13.35 12.93 18.83
N GLU A 132 12.66 13.00 19.96
CA GLU A 132 11.19 12.92 20.02
C GLU A 132 10.49 14.24 20.37
N VAL A 133 11.22 15.36 20.46
CA VAL A 133 10.61 16.70 20.59
C VAL A 133 9.83 17.01 19.31
N LYS A 134 8.55 17.41 19.45
CA LYS A 134 7.60 17.64 18.35
C LYS A 134 7.30 19.11 18.12
N HIS A 135 7.11 19.87 19.20
CA HIS A 135 6.81 21.30 19.15
C HIS A 135 7.49 22.09 20.27
N LEU A 136 7.62 23.40 20.05
CA LEU A 136 8.06 24.37 21.04
C LEU A 136 7.04 25.50 21.12
N VAL A 137 6.79 26.02 22.32
CA VAL A 137 5.78 27.06 22.55
C VAL A 137 6.35 28.18 23.40
N ALA A 138 6.13 29.42 22.99
CA ALA A 138 6.32 30.59 23.85
C ALA A 138 4.95 31.22 24.12
N THR A 139 4.65 31.51 25.38
CA THR A 139 3.37 32.11 25.76
C THR A 139 3.51 33.11 26.92
N ASN A 140 2.63 34.12 26.94
CA ASN A 140 2.42 34.95 28.12
C ASN A 140 0.99 34.80 28.70
N ILE A 141 0.40 33.61 28.53
CA ILE A 141 -1.02 33.26 28.69
C ILE A 141 -1.90 33.85 27.58
N ASN A 142 -1.79 35.14 27.30
CA ASN A 142 -2.64 35.80 26.32
C ASN A 142 -2.23 35.44 24.89
N GLU A 143 -0.96 35.62 24.58
CA GLU A 143 -0.36 35.39 23.27
C GLU A 143 0.38 34.06 23.27
N TRP A 144 0.19 33.28 22.21
CA TRP A 144 0.79 31.97 22.03
C TRP A 144 1.50 31.91 20.68
N PHE A 145 2.73 31.39 20.72
CA PHE A 145 3.58 31.18 19.56
C PHE A 145 4.04 29.73 19.55
N ILE A 146 3.68 28.98 18.51
CA ILE A 146 3.98 27.54 18.40
C ILE A 146 4.90 27.32 17.20
N PHE A 147 5.96 26.53 17.42
CA PHE A 147 6.99 26.21 16.42
C PHE A 147 7.11 24.70 16.24
N ASP A 148 7.20 24.23 14.99
CA ASP A 148 7.47 22.82 14.69
C ASP A 148 8.94 22.49 15.00
N ALA A 149 9.19 21.38 15.70
CA ALA A 149 10.54 20.97 16.07
C ALA A 149 11.43 20.60 14.86
N THR A 150 10.83 20.24 13.71
CA THR A 150 11.57 19.98 12.45
C THR A 150 12.22 21.25 11.90
N LEU A 151 11.58 22.40 12.07
CA LEU A 151 12.16 23.71 11.78
C LEU A 151 13.38 23.95 12.66
N PHE A 152 13.26 23.63 13.95
CA PHE A 152 14.36 23.78 14.91
C PHE A 152 15.54 22.85 14.58
N ASP A 153 15.26 21.62 14.15
CA ASP A 153 16.29 20.67 13.74
C ASP A 153 17.06 21.20 12.52
N ARG A 154 16.34 21.62 11.47
CA ARG A 154 16.93 22.15 10.23
C ARG A 154 17.74 23.43 10.46
N LEU A 155 17.18 24.39 11.19
CA LEU A 155 17.81 25.72 11.32
C LEU A 155 18.88 25.76 12.41
N PHE A 156 18.71 25.05 13.53
CA PHE A 156 19.60 25.15 14.69
C PHE A 156 20.45 23.89 14.89
N ALA A 157 19.86 22.69 14.95
CA ALA A 157 20.62 21.46 15.26
C ALA A 157 21.50 20.94 14.11
N GLN A 158 21.13 21.18 12.87
CA GLN A 158 21.95 20.83 11.70
C GLN A 158 23.01 21.88 11.38
N ASN A 159 22.96 23.06 12.01
CA ASN A 159 23.96 24.09 11.84
C ASN A 159 25.24 23.76 12.65
N LYS A 160 26.27 23.29 11.95
CA LYS A 160 27.54 22.87 12.56
C LYS A 160 28.23 23.98 13.38
N ASN A 161 28.08 25.24 13.00
CA ASN A 161 28.70 26.36 13.70
C ASN A 161 27.98 26.63 15.03
N LEU A 162 26.66 26.78 14.99
CA LEU A 162 25.87 27.00 16.21
C LEU A 162 26.03 25.84 17.20
N VAL A 163 25.97 24.58 16.72
CA VAL A 163 26.15 23.40 17.58
C VAL A 163 27.54 23.36 18.20
N ARG A 164 28.58 23.79 17.47
CA ARG A 164 29.93 23.91 18.04
C ARG A 164 29.95 24.96 19.15
N GLN A 165 29.40 26.16 18.92
CA GLN A 165 29.34 27.22 19.93
C GLN A 165 28.53 26.78 21.17
N PHE A 166 27.42 26.08 20.97
CA PHE A 166 26.62 25.48 22.05
C PHE A 166 27.41 24.44 22.86
N ASN A 167 28.13 23.52 22.20
CA ASN A 167 28.97 22.54 22.89
C ASN A 167 30.13 23.18 23.64
N ASP A 168 30.70 24.27 23.10
CA ASP A 168 31.74 25.05 23.79
C ASP A 168 31.16 25.80 25.00
N PHE A 169 29.93 26.31 24.89
CA PHE A 169 29.21 26.92 26.00
C PHE A 169 28.92 25.91 27.13
N GLU A 170 28.31 24.76 26.81
CA GLU A 170 27.97 23.72 27.80
C GLU A 170 29.20 23.09 28.46
N ALA A 171 30.34 23.05 27.74
CA ALA A 171 31.62 22.59 28.29
C ALA A 171 32.41 23.68 29.05
N GLY A 172 31.87 24.89 29.18
CA GLY A 172 32.53 26.02 29.84
C GLY A 172 33.80 26.52 29.15
N ARG A 173 33.91 26.32 27.83
CA ARG A 173 35.05 26.77 27.01
C ARG A 173 34.91 28.20 26.45
N LEU A 174 33.73 28.79 26.59
CA LEU A 174 33.48 30.20 26.20
C LEU A 174 33.79 31.17 27.35
N ALA A 175 33.79 32.47 27.03
CA ALA A 175 34.17 33.54 27.95
C ALA A 175 33.30 33.66 29.21
N ASP A 176 32.09 33.10 29.21
CA ASP A 176 31.19 33.02 30.37
C ASP A 176 30.31 31.76 30.25
N THR A 177 29.90 31.20 31.38
CA THR A 177 29.04 30.00 31.52
C THR A 177 27.59 30.34 31.87
N LYS A 178 27.28 31.62 32.10
CA LYS A 178 25.91 32.09 32.36
C LYS A 178 25.05 31.99 31.11
N THR A 179 23.78 31.64 31.28
CA THR A 179 22.80 31.56 30.18
C THR A 179 22.60 32.90 29.47
N ASP A 180 22.71 34.02 30.18
CA ASP A 180 22.69 35.37 29.58
C ASP A 180 23.78 35.59 28.52
N PHE A 181 24.94 34.95 28.69
CA PHE A 181 26.01 35.00 27.69
C PHE A 181 25.59 34.24 26.43
N PHE A 182 25.04 33.03 26.57
CA PHE A 182 24.53 32.27 25.43
C PHE A 182 23.44 33.05 24.69
N TYR A 183 22.49 33.65 25.41
CA TYR A 183 21.41 34.42 24.82
C TYR A 183 21.93 35.59 23.98
N LYS A 184 22.82 36.43 24.53
CA LYS A 184 23.28 37.66 23.85
C LYS A 184 24.40 37.45 22.83
N GLN A 185 25.28 36.48 23.05
CA GLN A 185 26.51 36.32 22.25
C GLN A 185 26.43 35.16 21.26
N VAL A 186 25.48 34.23 21.44
CA VAL A 186 25.35 33.04 20.59
C VAL A 186 23.99 33.01 19.90
N ALA A 187 22.89 33.00 20.67
CA ALA A 187 21.55 32.87 20.11
C ALA A 187 21.10 34.13 19.36
N GLU A 188 21.24 35.31 19.97
CA GLU A 188 20.77 36.59 19.40
C GLU A 188 21.36 36.88 18.01
N PRO A 189 22.69 36.85 17.78
CA PRO A 189 23.26 37.10 16.46
C PRO A 189 22.85 36.04 15.42
N PHE A 190 22.67 34.80 15.86
CA PHE A 190 22.29 33.70 14.98
C PHE A 190 20.84 33.86 14.52
N ILE A 191 19.91 34.12 15.44
CA ILE A 191 18.49 34.32 15.14
C ILE A 191 18.29 35.49 14.18
N ASP A 192 19.01 36.61 14.37
CA ASP A 192 18.94 37.77 13.47
C ASP A 192 19.32 37.41 12.03
N SER A 193 20.26 36.47 11.83
CA SER A 193 20.70 36.05 10.50
C SER A 193 19.68 35.20 9.73
N ILE A 194 18.74 34.53 10.43
CA ILE A 194 17.77 33.58 9.84
C ILE A 194 16.31 33.98 10.09
N THR A 195 16.04 35.18 10.60
CA THR A 195 14.70 35.58 11.05
C THR A 195 13.61 35.43 9.96
N SER A 196 13.94 35.62 8.67
CA SER A 196 12.99 35.44 7.55
C SER A 196 12.66 33.97 7.22
N GLU A 197 13.43 33.03 7.76
CA GLU A 197 13.25 31.59 7.52
C GLU A 197 12.39 30.93 8.61
N ILE A 198 12.16 31.62 9.72
CA ILE A 198 11.43 31.09 10.88
C ILE A 198 9.93 31.25 10.64
N GLU A 199 9.25 30.11 10.52
CA GLU A 199 7.80 30.00 10.46
C GLU A 199 7.23 29.65 11.86
N PHE A 200 6.09 30.25 12.21
CA PHE A 200 5.46 30.03 13.51
C PHE A 200 3.95 30.23 13.45
N THR A 201 3.23 29.57 14.35
CA THR A 201 1.79 29.74 14.53
C THR A 201 1.53 30.76 15.63
N TYR A 202 0.64 31.73 15.38
CA TYR A 202 0.27 32.75 16.37
C TYR A 202 -1.23 32.82 16.61
N PHE A 203 -1.62 32.97 17.88
CA PHE A 203 -2.97 33.39 18.26
C PHE A 203 -2.94 34.14 19.60
N ASN A 204 -3.97 34.96 19.81
CA ASN A 204 -4.24 35.61 21.09
C ASN A 204 -5.55 35.07 21.66
N ILE A 205 -5.51 34.50 22.87
CA ILE A 205 -6.69 33.93 23.54
C ILE A 205 -7.74 35.01 23.82
N GLN A 206 -7.34 36.27 23.99
CA GLN A 206 -8.26 37.38 24.25
C GLN A 206 -9.22 37.63 23.08
N ASP A 207 -8.82 37.30 21.85
CA ASP A 207 -9.66 37.43 20.67
C ASP A 207 -10.88 36.48 20.72
N PHE A 208 -10.81 35.44 21.55
CA PHE A 208 -11.86 34.44 21.72
C PHE A 208 -12.78 34.69 22.93
N GLN A 209 -12.64 35.80 23.67
CA GLN A 209 -13.51 36.07 24.83
C GLN A 209 -15.01 36.09 24.49
N LYS A 210 -15.36 36.69 23.35
CA LYS A 210 -16.75 36.79 22.89
C LYS A 210 -17.36 35.40 22.60
N PRO A 211 -16.76 34.54 21.74
CA PRO A 211 -17.28 33.20 21.53
C PRO A 211 -17.28 32.34 22.80
N LEU A 212 -16.30 32.49 23.72
CA LEU A 212 -16.26 31.74 24.98
C LEU A 212 -17.43 32.04 25.92
N ARG A 213 -17.85 33.31 26.02
CA ARG A 213 -18.85 33.78 26.99
C ARG A 213 -20.26 33.99 26.42
N ASN A 214 -20.54 33.47 25.22
CA ASN A 214 -21.87 33.56 24.62
C ASN A 214 -22.90 32.70 25.39
N THR A 215 -23.88 33.33 26.04
CA THR A 215 -24.90 32.71 26.90
C THR A 215 -26.22 32.36 26.19
N GLY A 216 -26.25 32.34 24.85
CA GLY A 216 -27.45 32.01 24.07
C GLY A 216 -27.99 30.60 24.34
N LYS A 217 -29.32 30.41 24.21
CA LYS A 217 -29.94 29.06 24.16
C LYS A 217 -29.27 28.23 23.06
N ALA A 218 -29.13 26.93 23.28
CA ALA A 218 -28.42 25.99 22.39
C ALA A 218 -28.93 25.98 20.93
N ASP A 219 -30.16 26.46 20.69
CA ASP A 219 -30.81 26.47 19.37
C ASP A 219 -30.65 27.79 18.59
N LEU A 220 -29.87 28.77 19.09
CA LEU A 220 -29.66 30.05 18.42
C LEU A 220 -28.41 30.02 17.51
N PRO A 221 -28.53 30.45 16.23
CA PRO A 221 -27.43 30.44 15.25
C PRO A 221 -26.14 31.12 15.71
N ASP A 222 -26.27 32.21 16.48
CA ASP A 222 -25.12 33.01 16.95
C ASP A 222 -24.22 32.26 17.94
N ARG A 223 -24.77 31.32 18.73
CA ARG A 223 -23.97 30.49 19.63
C ARG A 223 -23.15 29.45 18.85
N GLN A 224 -23.75 28.80 17.86
CA GLN A 224 -23.09 27.78 17.06
C GLN A 224 -21.95 28.35 16.22
N VAL A 225 -22.15 29.53 15.60
CA VAL A 225 -21.07 30.25 14.88
C VAL A 225 -19.93 30.64 15.82
N GLY A 226 -20.26 31.10 17.04
CA GLY A 226 -19.27 31.39 18.07
C GLY A 226 -18.49 30.15 18.50
N ASP A 227 -19.16 29.04 18.78
CA ASP A 227 -18.50 27.81 19.23
C ASP A 227 -17.65 27.17 18.13
N ASN A 228 -18.08 27.20 16.87
CA ASN A 228 -17.30 26.69 15.74
C ASN A 228 -15.96 27.44 15.56
N SER A 229 -15.90 28.73 15.90
CA SER A 229 -14.66 29.50 15.86
C SER A 229 -13.59 29.00 16.83
N LEU A 230 -13.97 28.22 17.86
CA LEU A 230 -13.07 27.64 18.86
C LEU A 230 -12.44 26.31 18.42
N ILE A 231 -12.95 25.66 17.36
CA ILE A 231 -12.52 24.31 16.94
C ILE A 231 -11.02 24.29 16.62
N ALA A 232 -10.55 25.24 15.82
CA ALA A 232 -9.14 25.33 15.46
C ALA A 232 -8.25 25.54 16.69
N LEU A 233 -8.67 26.38 17.65
CA LEU A 233 -7.93 26.62 18.87
C LEU A 233 -7.90 25.37 19.77
N PHE A 234 -9.06 24.71 19.93
CA PHE A 234 -9.19 23.44 20.66
C PHE A 234 -8.23 22.38 20.11
N LYS A 235 -8.21 22.20 18.79
CA LYS A 235 -7.33 21.21 18.15
C LYS A 235 -5.86 21.57 18.20
N LEU A 236 -5.53 22.85 18.10
CA LEU A 236 -4.14 23.31 18.11
C LEU A 236 -3.46 23.02 19.45
N LEU A 237 -4.20 23.02 20.55
CA LEU A 237 -3.67 22.76 21.89
C LEU A 237 -3.81 21.29 22.32
N SER A 238 -4.31 20.42 21.44
CA SER A 238 -4.58 19.02 21.77
C SER A 238 -3.31 18.14 21.64
N PRO A 239 -3.31 16.93 22.24
CA PRO A 239 -2.21 15.98 22.12
C PRO A 239 -1.97 15.53 20.67
N GLU A 240 -3.04 15.36 19.87
CA GLU A 240 -2.96 14.97 18.46
C GLU A 240 -2.11 15.95 17.65
N HIS A 241 -2.25 17.26 17.89
CA HIS A 241 -1.40 18.26 17.23
C HIS A 241 -0.04 18.39 17.92
N LEU A 242 0.00 18.75 19.21
CA LEU A 242 1.24 19.14 19.88
C LEU A 242 2.22 17.97 20.06
N LEU A 243 1.73 16.75 20.28
CA LEU A 243 2.56 15.54 20.37
C LEU A 243 2.61 14.73 19.06
N LYS A 244 1.96 15.22 17.99
CA LYS A 244 1.82 14.53 16.70
C LYS A 244 1.29 13.10 16.87
N LEU A 245 0.31 12.91 17.75
CA LEU A 245 -0.33 11.60 17.96
C LEU A 245 -1.27 11.27 16.78
N PRO A 246 -1.43 9.98 16.43
CA PRO A 246 -2.42 9.58 15.45
C PRO A 246 -3.84 9.90 15.96
N PHE A 247 -4.73 10.29 15.05
CA PHE A 247 -6.14 10.61 15.33
C PHE A 247 -7.08 9.66 14.58
N THR A 248 -8.34 9.56 15.02
CA THR A 248 -9.37 8.63 14.53
C THR A 248 -9.76 8.79 13.06
N ASN A 249 -9.22 9.80 12.38
CA ASN A 249 -9.37 10.00 10.93
C ASN A 249 -8.09 9.62 10.17
N ASP A 250 -7.41 8.57 10.64
CA ASP A 250 -6.82 7.63 9.68
C ASP A 250 -8.02 7.04 8.93
N SER A 251 -8.39 7.72 7.84
CA SER A 251 -9.55 7.50 6.99
C SER A 251 -9.68 6.05 6.50
N ASN A 252 -8.66 5.25 6.74
CA ASN A 252 -8.50 3.86 6.36
C ASN A 252 -8.55 2.87 7.53
N SER A 253 -8.89 3.31 8.74
CA SER A 253 -9.01 2.43 9.91
C SER A 253 -10.41 1.83 10.04
N LEU A 254 -10.51 0.50 10.09
CA LEU A 254 -11.79 -0.20 10.19
C LEU A 254 -12.47 0.07 11.54
N ASP A 255 -13.69 0.61 11.53
CA ASP A 255 -14.58 0.53 12.70
C ASP A 255 -15.04 -0.92 12.88
N LYS A 256 -14.39 -1.63 13.83
CA LYS A 256 -14.66 -3.04 14.12
C LYS A 256 -16.09 -3.28 14.63
N ARG A 257 -16.72 -2.28 15.28
CA ARG A 257 -18.09 -2.41 15.81
C ARG A 257 -19.10 -2.32 14.67
N PHE A 258 -18.99 -1.30 13.81
CA PHE A 258 -19.77 -1.16 12.60
C PHE A 258 -19.66 -2.42 11.72
N TYR A 259 -18.42 -2.85 11.47
CA TYR A 259 -18.14 -4.02 10.64
C TYR A 259 -18.78 -5.31 11.19
N SER A 260 -18.56 -5.62 12.46
CA SER A 260 -19.07 -6.87 13.06
C SER A 260 -20.59 -6.89 13.13
N GLU A 261 -21.23 -5.75 13.42
CA GLU A 261 -22.68 -5.64 13.46
C GLU A 261 -23.31 -5.69 12.05
N LEU A 262 -22.67 -5.09 11.04
CA LEU A 262 -23.11 -5.22 9.64
C LEU A 262 -23.04 -6.67 9.14
N LEU A 263 -21.97 -7.41 9.46
CA LEU A 263 -21.87 -8.83 9.13
C LEU A 263 -23.02 -9.64 9.74
N HIS A 264 -23.36 -9.35 11.00
CA HIS A 264 -24.47 -10.00 11.70
C HIS A 264 -25.81 -9.76 11.00
N ILE A 265 -26.10 -8.52 10.57
CA ILE A 265 -27.33 -8.17 9.83
C ILE A 265 -27.38 -8.89 8.47
N ILE A 266 -26.24 -9.00 7.77
CA ILE A 266 -26.15 -9.73 6.50
C ILE A 266 -26.34 -11.24 6.71
N GLY A 267 -25.88 -11.81 7.82
CA GLY A 267 -25.90 -13.24 8.12
C GLY A 267 -24.53 -13.94 7.98
N LEU A 268 -23.45 -13.18 8.16
CA LEU A 268 -22.06 -13.60 8.03
C LEU A 268 -21.32 -13.51 9.38
N THR A 269 -20.20 -14.25 9.48
CA THR A 269 -19.29 -14.19 10.63
C THR A 269 -17.83 -14.23 10.19
N GLU A 270 -16.95 -13.61 10.98
CA GLU A 270 -15.50 -13.67 10.80
C GLU A 270 -14.91 -14.81 11.64
N THR A 271 -14.33 -15.81 10.99
CA THR A 271 -13.59 -16.90 11.63
C THR A 271 -12.10 -16.74 11.42
N LYS A 272 -11.29 -17.32 12.29
CA LYS A 272 -9.81 -17.29 12.19
C LYS A 272 -9.28 -18.69 11.93
N GLU A 273 -8.60 -18.88 10.80
CA GLU A 273 -7.90 -20.10 10.43
C GLU A 273 -6.39 -19.82 10.34
N GLY A 274 -5.64 -20.22 11.36
CA GLY A 274 -4.21 -19.88 11.48
C GLY A 274 -3.99 -18.37 11.65
N SER A 275 -3.23 -17.74 10.74
CA SER A 275 -3.05 -16.29 10.67
C SER A 275 -4.10 -15.57 9.81
N LYS A 276 -4.93 -16.31 9.07
CA LYS A 276 -5.93 -15.75 8.14
C LYS A 276 -7.27 -15.59 8.84
N LYS A 277 -7.91 -14.45 8.62
CA LYS A 277 -9.35 -14.27 8.90
C LYS A 277 -10.13 -14.70 7.66
N LEU A 278 -11.32 -15.25 7.84
CA LEU A 278 -12.22 -15.75 6.79
C LEU A 278 -13.63 -15.27 7.08
N ILE A 279 -14.34 -14.83 6.03
CA ILE A 279 -15.76 -14.47 6.13
C ILE A 279 -16.56 -15.65 5.62
N GLU A 280 -17.38 -16.20 6.51
CA GLU A 280 -18.10 -17.43 6.27
C GLU A 280 -19.58 -17.26 6.64
N ARG A 281 -20.41 -18.11 6.03
CA ARG A 281 -21.80 -18.28 6.44
C ARG A 281 -21.84 -18.75 7.90
N ASN A 282 -22.78 -18.24 8.68
CA ASN A 282 -22.96 -18.69 10.07
C ASN A 282 -23.08 -20.22 10.17
N LYS A 283 -22.60 -20.78 11.29
CA LYS A 283 -22.64 -22.23 11.53
C LYS A 283 -24.07 -22.73 11.60
N ALA A 284 -24.29 -24.00 11.26
CA ALA A 284 -25.60 -24.64 11.41
C ALA A 284 -26.06 -24.54 12.89
N GLY A 285 -27.24 -23.96 13.13
CA GLY A 285 -27.76 -23.63 14.46
C GLY A 285 -27.71 -22.13 14.82
N GLU A 286 -26.81 -21.37 14.19
CA GLU A 286 -26.67 -19.90 14.37
C GLU A 286 -27.17 -19.11 13.15
N ARG A 287 -27.76 -19.81 12.17
CA ARG A 287 -28.34 -19.21 10.96
C ARG A 287 -29.73 -18.67 11.27
N HIS A 288 -29.91 -17.38 11.08
CA HIS A 288 -31.19 -16.71 11.25
C HIS A 288 -31.83 -16.47 9.88
N THR A 289 -32.95 -17.14 9.62
CA THR A 289 -33.61 -17.11 8.29
C THR A 289 -34.21 -15.76 7.88
N GLY A 290 -34.17 -14.76 8.77
CA GLY A 290 -34.52 -13.37 8.44
C GLY A 290 -33.33 -12.53 7.96
N THR A 291 -32.09 -12.99 8.12
CA THR A 291 -30.90 -12.27 7.62
C THR A 291 -30.90 -12.24 6.09
N ILE A 292 -30.31 -11.18 5.51
CA ILE A 292 -30.36 -10.91 4.06
C ILE A 292 -29.82 -12.10 3.26
N LEU A 293 -28.68 -12.64 3.66
CA LEU A 293 -28.04 -13.78 2.99
C LEU A 293 -28.88 -15.05 3.08
N GLU A 294 -29.40 -15.38 4.27
CA GLU A 294 -30.16 -16.62 4.47
C GLU A 294 -31.49 -16.59 3.72
N ASP A 295 -32.18 -15.45 3.72
CA ASP A 295 -33.41 -15.32 2.96
C ASP A 295 -33.14 -15.38 1.45
N ALA A 296 -32.08 -14.72 0.96
CA ALA A 296 -31.66 -14.85 -0.45
C ALA A 296 -31.38 -16.31 -0.84
N ILE A 297 -30.67 -17.08 0.01
CA ILE A 297 -30.43 -18.51 -0.23
C ILE A 297 -31.75 -19.28 -0.31
N ILE A 298 -32.69 -19.03 0.61
CA ILE A 298 -34.01 -19.69 0.64
C ILE A 298 -34.80 -19.36 -0.63
N GLN A 299 -34.82 -18.11 -1.08
CA GLN A 299 -35.52 -17.73 -2.31
C GLN A 299 -34.86 -18.33 -3.57
N LEU A 300 -33.52 -18.36 -3.63
CA LEU A 300 -32.79 -18.94 -4.77
C LEU A 300 -33.09 -20.43 -4.92
N ASP A 301 -33.09 -21.16 -3.80
CA ASP A 301 -33.33 -22.60 -3.76
C ASP A 301 -34.80 -22.92 -4.05
N SER A 302 -35.74 -22.23 -3.39
CA SER A 302 -37.17 -22.49 -3.55
C SER A 302 -37.73 -22.17 -4.93
N LEU A 303 -37.15 -21.19 -5.63
CA LEU A 303 -37.55 -20.78 -6.98
C LEU A 303 -36.71 -21.42 -8.09
N ASP A 304 -35.80 -22.34 -7.74
CA ASP A 304 -34.83 -22.98 -8.64
C ASP A 304 -34.16 -21.97 -9.60
N LYS A 305 -33.64 -20.87 -9.04
CA LYS A 305 -33.06 -19.79 -9.87
C LYS A 305 -31.69 -20.13 -10.44
N LEU A 306 -30.94 -21.01 -9.79
CA LEU A 306 -29.60 -21.40 -10.23
C LEU A 306 -29.61 -22.12 -11.58
N SER A 307 -30.70 -22.82 -11.93
CA SER A 307 -30.84 -23.50 -13.23
C SER A 307 -30.92 -22.54 -14.42
N ARG A 308 -31.15 -21.24 -14.17
CA ARG A 308 -31.23 -20.19 -15.20
C ARG A 308 -29.87 -19.57 -15.52
N LEU A 309 -28.86 -19.79 -14.68
CA LEU A 309 -27.51 -19.32 -14.95
C LEU A 309 -26.91 -20.15 -16.08
N GLU A 310 -26.30 -19.50 -17.06
CA GLU A 310 -25.61 -20.21 -18.16
C GLU A 310 -24.42 -21.03 -17.64
N LYS A 311 -23.75 -20.55 -16.59
CA LYS A 311 -22.51 -21.13 -16.04
C LYS A 311 -22.52 -21.24 -14.51
N PRO A 312 -23.40 -22.05 -13.91
CA PRO A 312 -23.53 -22.11 -12.46
C PRO A 312 -22.28 -22.65 -11.75
N ASN A 313 -21.45 -23.43 -12.45
CA ASN A 313 -20.21 -24.00 -11.91
C ASN A 313 -19.16 -22.95 -11.52
N GLN A 314 -19.25 -21.71 -12.04
CA GLN A 314 -18.34 -20.63 -11.66
C GLN A 314 -18.50 -20.20 -10.19
N PHE A 315 -19.68 -20.46 -9.62
CA PHE A 315 -20.03 -20.11 -8.25
C PHE A 315 -19.77 -21.25 -7.25
N GLY A 316 -19.08 -22.31 -7.64
CA GLY A 316 -18.72 -23.41 -6.74
C GLY A 316 -19.01 -24.79 -7.32
N ASN A 317 -18.40 -25.79 -6.69
CA ASN A 317 -18.48 -27.17 -7.15
C ASN A 317 -19.75 -27.86 -6.64
N THR A 318 -20.22 -27.49 -5.44
CA THR A 318 -21.44 -28.04 -4.84
C THR A 318 -22.64 -27.10 -4.98
N GLN A 319 -23.86 -27.64 -4.93
CA GLN A 319 -25.08 -26.81 -4.96
C GLN A 319 -25.13 -25.80 -3.80
N GLN A 320 -24.69 -26.20 -2.61
CA GLN A 320 -24.65 -25.31 -1.44
C GLN A 320 -23.62 -24.19 -1.59
N GLU A 321 -22.45 -24.47 -2.19
CA GLU A 321 -21.47 -23.43 -2.52
C GLU A 321 -22.03 -22.44 -3.54
N ARG A 322 -22.71 -22.93 -4.58
CA ARG A 322 -23.34 -22.08 -5.61
C ARG A 322 -24.42 -21.19 -5.02
N LEU A 323 -25.33 -21.75 -4.21
CA LEU A 323 -26.36 -20.99 -3.51
C LEU A 323 -25.74 -19.90 -2.64
N PHE A 324 -24.72 -20.25 -1.84
CA PHE A 324 -24.05 -19.30 -0.98
C PHE A 324 -23.34 -18.19 -1.76
N ASN A 325 -22.53 -18.52 -2.77
CA ASN A 325 -21.75 -17.53 -3.50
C ASN A 325 -22.64 -16.60 -4.35
N VAL A 326 -23.70 -17.12 -4.98
CA VAL A 326 -24.69 -16.29 -5.70
C VAL A 326 -25.47 -15.39 -4.74
N ALA A 327 -25.95 -15.93 -3.62
CA ALA A 327 -26.64 -15.13 -2.60
C ALA A 327 -25.74 -14.06 -1.98
N LEU A 328 -24.47 -14.38 -1.74
CA LEU A 328 -23.48 -13.45 -1.23
C LEU A 328 -23.24 -12.30 -2.23
N GLU A 329 -23.07 -12.60 -3.52
CA GLU A 329 -22.90 -11.58 -4.56
C GLU A 329 -24.10 -10.64 -4.65
N LEU A 330 -25.33 -11.18 -4.60
CA LEU A 330 -26.57 -10.38 -4.54
C LEU A 330 -26.63 -9.52 -3.27
N SER A 331 -26.34 -10.13 -2.10
CA SER A 331 -26.38 -9.45 -0.80
C SER A 331 -25.41 -8.28 -0.74
N ILE A 332 -24.18 -8.47 -1.23
CA ILE A 332 -23.17 -7.40 -1.34
C ILE A 332 -23.65 -6.31 -2.30
N THR A 333 -24.21 -6.68 -3.46
CA THR A 333 -24.74 -5.72 -4.44
C THR A 333 -25.85 -4.84 -3.83
N TRP A 334 -26.76 -5.43 -3.06
CA TRP A 334 -27.83 -4.70 -2.39
C TRP A 334 -27.34 -3.82 -1.25
N ILE A 335 -26.47 -4.34 -0.38
CA ILE A 335 -25.87 -3.55 0.71
C ILE A 335 -25.03 -2.38 0.16
N ASN A 336 -24.29 -2.58 -0.94
CA ASN A 336 -23.56 -1.52 -1.64
C ASN A 336 -24.49 -0.37 -2.04
N ARG A 337 -25.65 -0.67 -2.64
CA ARG A 337 -26.63 0.35 -3.03
C ARG A 337 -27.21 1.07 -1.82
N ILE A 338 -27.53 0.37 -0.73
CA ILE A 338 -28.09 0.96 0.49
C ILE A 338 -27.07 1.89 1.15
N LEU A 339 -25.80 1.47 1.27
CA LEU A 339 -24.75 2.31 1.86
C LEU A 339 -24.45 3.53 0.99
N PHE A 340 -24.42 3.38 -0.33
CA PHE A 340 -24.33 4.52 -1.26
C PHE A 340 -25.49 5.50 -1.05
N LEU A 341 -26.72 4.98 -0.91
CA LEU A 341 -27.88 5.81 -0.65
C LEU A 341 -27.84 6.50 0.70
N LYS A 342 -27.23 5.88 1.71
CA LYS A 342 -27.05 6.50 3.02
C LYS A 342 -26.08 7.68 2.96
N LEU A 343 -25.01 7.56 2.17
CA LEU A 343 -24.11 8.67 1.88
C LEU A 343 -24.82 9.79 1.11
N LEU A 344 -25.59 9.45 0.07
CA LEU A 344 -26.38 10.41 -0.69
C LEU A 344 -27.40 11.14 0.20
N GLU A 345 -28.13 10.41 1.03
CA GLU A 345 -29.08 10.98 2.00
C GLU A 345 -28.40 11.97 2.93
N ALA A 346 -27.28 11.59 3.55
CA ALA A 346 -26.53 12.44 4.45
C ALA A 346 -26.01 13.71 3.76
N GLN A 347 -25.56 13.59 2.51
CA GLN A 347 -25.11 14.71 1.70
C GLN A 347 -26.26 15.67 1.34
N LEU A 348 -27.41 15.13 0.91
CA LEU A 348 -28.60 15.94 0.63
C LEU A 348 -29.07 16.69 1.88
N ILE A 349 -29.10 16.02 3.03
CA ILE A 349 -29.41 16.66 4.32
C ILE A 349 -28.42 17.80 4.59
N THR A 350 -27.13 17.59 4.35
CA THR A 350 -26.08 18.61 4.57
C THR A 350 -26.29 19.83 3.66
N TYR A 351 -26.56 19.63 2.37
CA TYR A 351 -26.80 20.71 1.40
C TYR A 351 -27.97 21.63 1.77
N HIS A 352 -28.93 21.11 2.54
CA HIS A 352 -30.17 21.81 2.91
C HIS A 352 -30.25 22.16 4.40
N ASN A 353 -29.24 21.82 5.20
CA ASN A 353 -29.11 22.25 6.59
C ASN A 353 -28.45 23.64 6.73
N SER A 354 -27.61 24.03 5.76
CA SER A 354 -26.84 25.29 5.76
C SER A 354 -27.53 26.46 5.05
N SER A 355 -28.64 26.21 4.35
CA SER A 355 -29.45 27.26 3.71
C SER A 355 -30.06 28.19 4.76
N ARG A 356 -29.38 29.33 4.98
CA ARG A 356 -29.92 30.53 5.62
C ARG A 356 -31.01 31.14 4.75
N ASP A 357 -32.17 30.48 4.65
CA ASP A 357 -33.33 31.06 3.97
C ASP A 357 -34.01 32.07 4.93
N PHE A 358 -33.51 33.30 4.94
CA PHE A 358 -34.22 34.44 5.54
C PHE A 358 -35.36 34.86 4.60
N GLY A 359 -36.39 34.02 4.48
CA GLY A 359 -37.44 34.18 3.49
C GLY A 359 -38.80 33.61 3.90
N LYS A 360 -39.53 34.36 4.73
CA LYS A 360 -40.98 34.24 5.04
C LYS A 360 -41.50 32.86 5.51
N GLY A 361 -41.55 32.69 6.83
CA GLY A 361 -42.55 31.84 7.49
C GLY A 361 -41.98 30.79 8.45
N ASP A 362 -41.88 31.14 9.73
CA ASP A 362 -41.96 30.31 10.94
C ASP A 362 -41.77 28.79 10.85
N LYS A 363 -40.62 28.29 10.39
CA LYS A 363 -40.12 26.96 10.80
C LYS A 363 -38.60 26.98 11.06
N PRO A 364 -38.13 26.41 12.18
CA PRO A 364 -36.71 26.40 12.52
C PRO A 364 -35.91 25.51 11.55
N ALA A 365 -34.68 25.93 11.22
CA ALA A 365 -33.76 25.30 10.25
C ALA A 365 -33.53 23.80 10.47
N ARG A 366 -33.64 23.30 11.71
CA ARG A 366 -33.52 21.86 12.03
C ARG A 366 -34.66 20.98 11.49
N GLN A 367 -35.80 21.54 11.08
CA GLN A 367 -36.92 20.77 10.49
C GLN A 367 -36.88 20.65 8.97
N ALA A 368 -36.05 21.44 8.27
CA ALA A 368 -35.99 21.42 6.80
C ALA A 368 -35.19 20.22 6.25
N GLY A 369 -34.03 19.89 6.86
CA GLY A 369 -33.18 18.77 6.45
C GLY A 369 -33.84 17.39 6.58
N GLY A 370 -34.70 17.20 7.58
CA GLY A 370 -35.43 15.93 7.78
C GLY A 370 -36.32 15.51 6.59
N SER A 371 -36.75 16.46 5.75
CA SER A 371 -37.55 16.16 4.56
C SER A 371 -36.76 15.43 3.45
N TYR A 372 -35.43 15.61 3.44
CA TYR A 372 -34.49 14.94 2.54
C TYR A 372 -34.04 13.57 3.06
N SER A 373 -34.39 13.19 4.30
CA SER A 373 -34.24 11.80 4.74
C SER A 373 -35.22 10.90 3.99
N PHE A 374 -34.74 9.79 3.45
CA PHE A 374 -35.55 8.82 2.70
C PHE A 374 -35.24 7.35 2.98
N LEU A 375 -34.14 7.01 3.66
CA LEU A 375 -33.84 5.63 4.08
C LEU A 375 -34.39 5.34 5.47
N ASN A 376 -35.72 5.36 5.59
CA ASN A 376 -36.41 5.10 6.86
C ASN A 376 -37.74 4.36 6.61
N LEU A 377 -38.30 3.82 7.69
CA LEU A 377 -39.54 3.03 7.62
C LEU A 377 -40.80 3.84 7.31
N ASP A 378 -40.75 5.18 7.40
CA ASP A 378 -41.89 6.01 7.00
C ASP A 378 -42.06 6.02 5.48
N LYS A 379 -40.95 6.02 4.72
CA LYS A 379 -40.94 6.00 3.25
C LYS A 379 -40.75 4.60 2.65
N ILE A 380 -40.02 3.71 3.32
CA ILE A 380 -39.67 2.37 2.83
C ILE A 380 -40.13 1.33 3.84
N LYS A 381 -41.30 0.73 3.63
CA LYS A 381 -41.91 -0.18 4.61
C LYS A 381 -41.46 -1.62 4.44
N ASN A 382 -40.98 -1.99 3.25
CA ASN A 382 -40.57 -3.34 2.90
C ASN A 382 -39.55 -3.33 1.73
N TYR A 383 -39.13 -4.52 1.30
CA TYR A 383 -38.17 -4.66 0.20
C TYR A 383 -38.74 -4.29 -1.19
N ASP A 384 -40.06 -4.25 -1.39
CA ASP A 384 -40.68 -3.79 -2.64
C ASP A 384 -40.51 -2.27 -2.83
N ASP A 385 -40.69 -1.51 -1.74
CA ASP A 385 -40.45 -0.07 -1.72
C ASP A 385 -38.97 0.23 -1.99
N LEU A 386 -38.06 -0.56 -1.40
CA LEU A 386 -36.62 -0.43 -1.61
C LEU A 386 -36.21 -0.77 -3.06
N ASN A 387 -36.81 -1.80 -3.64
CA ASN A 387 -36.64 -2.14 -5.05
C ASN A 387 -37.14 -1.02 -5.98
N SER A 388 -38.27 -0.40 -5.62
CA SER A 388 -38.82 0.76 -6.34
C SER A 388 -37.89 1.97 -6.26
N LEU A 389 -37.29 2.24 -5.09
CA LEU A 389 -36.27 3.26 -4.94
C LEU A 389 -35.07 3.02 -5.87
N PHE A 390 -34.57 1.78 -5.96
CA PHE A 390 -33.45 1.46 -6.85
C PHE A 390 -33.80 1.70 -8.33
N PHE A 391 -34.86 1.07 -8.82
CA PHE A 391 -35.06 0.95 -10.26
C PHE A 391 -36.08 1.92 -10.85
N GLN A 392 -37.00 2.46 -10.03
CA GLN A 392 -38.05 3.38 -10.46
C GLN A 392 -37.79 4.84 -10.07
N VAL A 393 -36.88 5.11 -9.14
CA VAL A 393 -36.51 6.48 -8.70
C VAL A 393 -35.12 6.86 -9.18
N LEU A 394 -34.08 6.16 -8.72
CA LEU A 394 -32.68 6.56 -8.95
C LEU A 394 -32.24 6.30 -10.38
N ALA A 395 -32.80 5.26 -11.00
CA ALA A 395 -32.57 4.86 -12.37
C ALA A 395 -33.59 5.43 -13.37
N ARG A 396 -34.43 6.41 -12.97
CA ARG A 396 -35.43 7.02 -13.85
C ARG A 396 -35.62 8.53 -13.60
N LYS A 397 -35.66 9.31 -14.69
CA LYS A 397 -35.88 10.76 -14.65
C LYS A 397 -37.20 11.10 -13.97
N TYR A 398 -37.25 12.23 -13.26
CA TYR A 398 -38.40 12.60 -12.41
C TYR A 398 -39.73 12.57 -13.19
N ASP A 399 -39.76 13.18 -14.37
CA ASP A 399 -41.00 13.31 -15.17
C ASP A 399 -41.55 11.97 -15.65
N GLU A 400 -40.69 10.97 -15.81
CA GLU A 400 -41.06 9.62 -16.25
C GLU A 400 -41.52 8.72 -15.09
N ARG A 401 -41.34 9.12 -13.83
CA ARG A 401 -41.77 8.35 -12.66
C ARG A 401 -43.30 8.26 -12.60
N ASN A 402 -43.82 7.17 -12.02
CA ASN A 402 -45.26 7.08 -11.74
C ASN A 402 -45.64 8.02 -10.58
N GLU A 403 -46.93 8.38 -10.46
CA GLU A 403 -47.41 9.38 -9.50
C GLU A 403 -47.20 8.97 -8.04
N ASP A 404 -47.35 7.69 -7.70
CA ASP A 404 -47.17 7.19 -6.33
C ASP A 404 -45.71 7.36 -5.88
N VAL A 405 -44.77 6.96 -6.74
CA VAL A 405 -43.32 7.08 -6.48
C VAL A 405 -42.88 8.55 -6.47
N LYS A 406 -43.42 9.41 -7.36
CA LYS A 406 -43.16 10.86 -7.34
C LYS A 406 -43.51 11.49 -6.00
N LYS A 407 -44.65 11.08 -5.42
CA LYS A 407 -45.12 11.62 -4.14
C LYS A 407 -44.27 11.17 -2.96
N ILE A 408 -43.87 9.89 -2.92
CA ILE A 408 -43.07 9.35 -1.81
C ILE A 408 -41.63 9.85 -1.87
N PHE A 409 -41.03 9.87 -3.06
CA PHE A 409 -39.61 10.18 -3.28
C PHE A 409 -39.40 11.50 -4.03
N GLU A 410 -40.22 12.51 -3.72
CA GLU A 410 -40.22 13.82 -4.40
C GLU A 410 -38.84 14.49 -4.40
N LYS A 411 -38.13 14.38 -3.28
CA LYS A 411 -36.82 15.01 -3.04
C LYS A 411 -35.62 14.13 -3.41
N VAL A 412 -35.86 12.93 -3.95
CA VAL A 412 -34.78 12.01 -4.33
C VAL A 412 -34.38 12.25 -5.80
N PRO A 413 -33.11 12.59 -6.08
CA PRO A 413 -32.65 12.93 -7.42
C PRO A 413 -32.56 11.70 -8.33
N TYR A 414 -32.46 11.96 -9.64
CA TYR A 414 -32.06 10.99 -10.64
C TYR A 414 -30.53 10.98 -10.76
N LEU A 415 -29.89 9.81 -10.91
CA LEU A 415 -28.42 9.72 -10.97
C LEU A 415 -27.85 9.15 -12.28
N ASN A 416 -28.68 8.60 -13.19
CA ASN A 416 -28.25 7.98 -14.46
C ASN A 416 -27.12 6.92 -14.35
N SER A 417 -26.91 6.34 -13.16
CA SER A 417 -25.76 5.48 -12.90
C SER A 417 -26.04 4.01 -13.16
N SER A 418 -25.07 3.30 -13.75
CA SER A 418 -25.08 1.83 -13.88
C SER A 418 -25.15 1.11 -12.53
N LEU A 419 -24.86 1.79 -11.42
CA LEU A 419 -25.06 1.27 -10.06
C LEU A 419 -26.51 0.88 -9.77
N PHE A 420 -27.48 1.62 -10.33
CA PHE A 420 -28.91 1.41 -10.10
C PHE A 420 -29.61 0.76 -11.30
N GLU A 421 -28.85 0.20 -12.24
CA GLU A 421 -29.39 -0.67 -13.27
C GLU A 421 -29.41 -2.13 -12.78
N PRO A 422 -30.43 -2.93 -13.17
CA PRO A 422 -30.45 -4.35 -12.83
C PRO A 422 -29.23 -5.06 -13.41
N THR A 423 -28.43 -5.68 -12.53
CA THR A 423 -27.28 -6.48 -12.95
C THR A 423 -27.72 -7.77 -13.63
N ASP A 424 -26.86 -8.38 -14.45
CA ASP A 424 -27.18 -9.64 -15.15
C ASP A 424 -27.61 -10.75 -14.17
N ILE A 425 -26.94 -10.84 -13.02
CA ILE A 425 -27.28 -11.83 -11.99
C ILE A 425 -28.66 -11.55 -11.38
N GLU A 426 -29.03 -10.29 -11.12
CA GLU A 426 -30.36 -9.93 -10.61
C GLU A 426 -31.46 -10.24 -11.64
N GLN A 427 -31.21 -9.94 -12.92
CA GLN A 427 -32.17 -10.21 -14.00
C GLN A 427 -32.45 -11.72 -14.16
N VAL A 428 -31.41 -12.54 -14.07
CA VAL A 428 -31.52 -14.00 -14.26
C VAL A 428 -32.01 -14.71 -12.99
N THR A 429 -31.68 -14.19 -11.81
CA THR A 429 -31.95 -14.84 -10.52
C THR A 429 -33.04 -14.14 -9.69
N LEU A 430 -32.65 -13.22 -8.79
CA LEU A 430 -33.52 -12.55 -7.83
C LEU A 430 -33.27 -11.03 -7.79
N PHE A 431 -34.37 -10.30 -7.59
CA PHE A 431 -34.35 -8.90 -7.17
C PHE A 431 -34.50 -8.81 -5.66
N ILE A 432 -34.12 -7.66 -5.08
CA ILE A 432 -34.25 -7.44 -3.63
C ILE A 432 -35.70 -7.54 -3.15
N SER A 433 -36.68 -7.20 -4.00
CA SER A 433 -38.12 -7.36 -3.73
C SER A 433 -38.55 -8.81 -3.49
N ASN A 434 -37.73 -9.80 -3.84
CA ASN A 434 -38.03 -11.19 -3.53
C ASN A 434 -37.76 -11.57 -2.06
N LEU A 435 -37.03 -10.73 -1.32
CA LEU A 435 -36.81 -10.94 0.12
C LEU A 435 -38.09 -10.67 0.92
N LYS A 436 -38.26 -11.40 2.01
CA LYS A 436 -39.39 -11.28 2.94
C LYS A 436 -38.95 -10.58 4.22
N ASP A 437 -39.66 -9.52 4.59
CA ASP A 437 -39.45 -8.81 5.87
C ASP A 437 -40.41 -9.28 6.97
N ASP A 438 -40.90 -10.53 6.89
CA ASP A 438 -41.86 -11.13 7.83
C ASP A 438 -41.20 -11.82 9.03
N LYS A 439 -39.87 -11.85 9.06
CA LYS A 439 -39.07 -12.52 10.11
C LYS A 439 -38.20 -11.52 10.86
N THR A 440 -37.94 -11.84 12.12
CA THR A 440 -37.06 -11.06 12.99
C THR A 440 -35.72 -11.76 13.23
N ILE A 441 -34.67 -10.98 13.43
CA ILE A 441 -33.33 -11.45 13.83
C ILE A 441 -32.95 -10.88 15.20
N PRO A 442 -32.11 -11.58 15.98
CA PRO A 442 -31.66 -11.07 17.28
C PRO A 442 -30.77 -9.83 17.11
N ILE A 443 -30.89 -8.87 18.02
CA ILE A 443 -30.02 -7.69 18.06
C ILE A 443 -28.62 -8.12 18.53
N PHE A 444 -27.58 -7.60 17.87
CA PHE A 444 -26.19 -7.92 18.17
C PHE A 444 -25.82 -7.53 19.61
N SER A 445 -25.10 -8.40 20.33
CA SER A 445 -24.79 -8.18 21.76
C SER A 445 -23.95 -6.93 22.02
N GLN A 446 -23.16 -6.50 21.04
CA GLN A 446 -22.36 -5.28 21.11
C GLN A 446 -22.94 -4.13 20.28
N THR A 447 -24.26 -4.17 20.00
CA THR A 447 -24.95 -3.18 19.17
C THR A 447 -24.66 -1.74 19.58
N VAL A 448 -24.59 -0.87 18.57
CA VAL A 448 -24.59 0.59 18.74
C VAL A 448 -25.95 1.12 19.24
N LEU A 449 -27.04 0.36 19.01
CA LEU A 449 -28.40 0.78 19.32
C LEU A 449 -28.63 0.86 20.82
N LYS A 450 -29.22 1.98 21.26
CA LYS A 450 -29.53 2.24 22.66
C LYS A 450 -31.04 2.34 22.87
N ASP A 451 -31.50 1.89 24.03
CA ASP A 451 -32.87 2.09 24.49
C ASP A 451 -33.07 3.54 25.02
N GLN A 452 -34.31 3.86 25.42
CA GLN A 452 -34.67 5.18 25.96
C GLN A 452 -33.93 5.55 27.25
N GLN A 453 -33.31 4.58 27.94
CA GLN A 453 -32.51 4.78 29.14
C GLN A 453 -31.01 4.87 28.83
N GLY A 454 -30.62 4.84 27.55
CA GLY A 454 -29.23 4.88 27.09
C GLY A 454 -28.47 3.56 27.23
N LYS A 455 -29.14 2.45 27.59
CA LYS A 455 -28.54 1.11 27.67
C LYS A 455 -28.61 0.42 26.31
N LYS A 456 -27.71 -0.54 26.06
CA LYS A 456 -27.70 -1.33 24.82
C LYS A 456 -29.03 -2.06 24.63
N ARG A 457 -29.62 -1.91 23.45
CA ARG A 457 -30.88 -2.56 23.10
C ARG A 457 -30.67 -4.09 22.99
N SER A 458 -31.70 -4.85 23.36
CA SER A 458 -31.73 -6.32 23.23
C SER A 458 -33.10 -6.79 22.75
N GLY A 459 -33.19 -8.03 22.27
CA GLY A 459 -34.41 -8.62 21.71
C GLY A 459 -34.28 -8.99 20.23
N ASN A 460 -35.42 -9.10 19.54
CA ASN A 460 -35.47 -9.39 18.09
C ASN A 460 -36.18 -8.24 17.36
N ILE A 461 -35.79 -8.00 16.11
CA ILE A 461 -36.29 -6.91 15.26
C ILE A 461 -36.31 -7.37 13.79
N THR A 462 -37.17 -6.81 12.94
CA THR A 462 -37.14 -7.16 11.50
C THR A 462 -35.85 -6.66 10.87
N THR A 463 -35.36 -7.37 9.85
CA THR A 463 -34.03 -7.11 9.29
C THR A 463 -33.94 -5.75 8.62
N LEU A 464 -34.98 -5.33 7.88
CA LEU A 464 -35.01 -4.03 7.24
C LEU A 464 -35.03 -2.89 8.26
N GLN A 465 -35.85 -3.02 9.31
CA GLN A 465 -35.87 -2.08 10.43
C GLN A 465 -34.50 -1.99 11.11
N TYR A 466 -33.89 -3.14 11.40
CA TYR A 466 -32.60 -3.18 12.05
C TYR A 466 -31.54 -2.47 11.20
N LEU A 467 -31.51 -2.75 9.90
CA LEU A 467 -30.54 -2.12 9.00
C LEU A 467 -30.66 -0.59 9.01
N PHE A 468 -31.86 -0.03 8.90
CA PHE A 468 -32.03 1.43 8.91
C PHE A 468 -31.70 2.05 10.26
N GLU A 469 -32.19 1.50 11.38
CA GLU A 469 -31.84 2.02 12.71
C GLU A 469 -30.32 1.93 12.99
N PHE A 470 -29.68 0.84 12.54
CA PHE A 470 -28.24 0.64 12.62
C PHE A 470 -27.49 1.72 11.84
N LEU A 471 -27.87 1.98 10.59
CA LEU A 471 -27.23 3.01 9.76
C LEU A 471 -27.48 4.43 10.31
N ASP A 472 -28.66 4.71 10.85
CA ASP A 472 -28.99 6.00 11.47
C ASP A 472 -28.21 6.29 12.75
N ALA A 473 -27.70 5.25 13.41
CA ALA A 473 -26.87 5.39 14.61
C ALA A 473 -25.43 5.87 14.33
N TYR A 474 -25.01 5.86 13.05
CA TYR A 474 -23.72 6.37 12.60
C TYR A 474 -23.88 7.67 11.80
N ASP A 475 -22.79 8.44 11.69
CA ASP A 475 -22.73 9.66 10.88
C ASP A 475 -22.12 9.34 9.51
N PHE A 476 -22.88 9.58 8.44
CA PHE A 476 -22.48 9.37 7.04
C PHE A 476 -22.30 10.70 6.28
N GLY A 477 -22.30 11.84 6.99
CA GLY A 477 -22.15 13.17 6.40
C GLY A 477 -20.88 13.30 5.56
N ALA A 478 -20.95 14.13 4.51
CA ALA A 478 -19.77 14.47 3.71
C ALA A 478 -18.69 15.05 4.63
N GLU A 479 -17.45 14.63 4.39
CA GLU A 479 -16.27 14.88 5.22
C GLU A 479 -16.19 16.32 5.76
N GLY A 480 -16.56 16.47 7.03
CA GLY A 480 -16.08 17.49 7.96
C GLY A 480 -16.14 18.94 7.48
N GLY A 481 -17.30 19.57 7.63
CA GLY A 481 -17.30 20.99 7.98
C GLY A 481 -16.66 21.21 9.35
N GLU A 482 -16.15 22.42 9.62
CA GLU A 482 -15.72 22.81 10.97
C GLU A 482 -16.94 23.05 11.86
N GLU A 483 -17.58 21.94 12.25
CA GLU A 483 -18.77 21.90 13.06
C GLU A 483 -18.56 21.03 14.30
N ILE A 484 -19.31 21.36 15.34
CA ILE A 484 -19.36 20.57 16.57
C ILE A 484 -20.41 19.49 16.42
N GLN A 485 -20.03 18.25 16.73
CA GLN A 485 -20.96 17.14 16.75
C GLN A 485 -21.87 17.23 17.97
N GLU A 486 -23.19 17.32 17.75
CA GLU A 486 -24.17 17.38 18.84
C GLU A 486 -24.45 16.00 19.44
N ASP A 487 -24.45 14.97 18.61
CA ASP A 487 -24.61 13.57 19.00
C ASP A 487 -23.27 12.84 18.88
N ASN A 488 -22.91 11.99 19.84
CA ASN A 488 -21.66 11.20 19.82
C ASN A 488 -21.72 10.02 18.83
N LYS A 489 -22.13 10.25 17.57
CA LYS A 489 -22.19 9.23 16.52
C LYS A 489 -20.81 9.04 15.90
N THR A 490 -20.39 7.80 15.67
CA THR A 490 -19.13 7.56 14.96
C THR A 490 -19.29 7.90 13.47
N LEU A 491 -18.33 8.63 12.90
CA LEU A 491 -18.25 8.95 11.48
C LEU A 491 -17.83 7.71 10.67
N ILE A 492 -18.57 7.42 9.59
CA ILE A 492 -18.24 6.37 8.63
C ILE A 492 -17.99 7.04 7.27
N ASN A 493 -16.71 7.14 6.90
CA ASN A 493 -16.32 7.75 5.63
C ASN A 493 -16.34 6.74 4.46
N ALA A 494 -16.18 7.28 3.24
CA ALA A 494 -16.18 6.51 2.00
C ALA A 494 -15.08 5.43 1.94
N SER A 495 -13.89 5.74 2.45
CA SER A 495 -12.73 4.84 2.45
C SER A 495 -12.91 3.66 3.41
N VAL A 496 -13.53 3.86 4.58
CA VAL A 496 -13.90 2.79 5.52
C VAL A 496 -14.89 1.81 4.89
N LEU A 497 -15.90 2.30 4.17
CA LEU A 497 -16.83 1.43 3.44
C LEU A 497 -16.10 0.58 2.40
N GLY A 498 -15.17 1.19 1.68
CA GLY A 498 -14.28 0.48 0.78
C GLY A 498 -13.55 -0.68 1.46
N LEU A 499 -12.99 -0.44 2.65
CA LEU A 499 -12.25 -1.45 3.42
C LEU A 499 -13.17 -2.57 3.93
N ILE A 500 -14.39 -2.24 4.35
CA ILE A 500 -15.39 -3.22 4.78
C ILE A 500 -15.71 -4.19 3.65
N PHE A 501 -15.97 -3.68 2.44
CA PHE A 501 -16.29 -4.53 1.30
C PHE A 501 -15.11 -5.36 0.81
N GLU A 502 -13.90 -4.79 0.86
CA GLU A 502 -12.67 -5.56 0.66
C GLU A 502 -12.58 -6.74 1.61
N LYS A 503 -12.86 -6.54 2.90
CA LYS A 503 -12.81 -7.60 3.89
C LYS A 503 -13.89 -8.65 3.67
N ILE A 504 -15.11 -8.24 3.35
CA ILE A 504 -16.20 -9.17 3.02
C ILE A 504 -15.83 -10.06 1.82
N ASN A 505 -15.14 -9.51 0.81
CA ASN A 505 -14.72 -10.25 -0.38
C ASN A 505 -13.40 -11.02 -0.23
N GLY A 506 -12.42 -10.42 0.46
CA GLY A 506 -11.00 -10.65 0.25
C GLY A 506 -10.41 -11.84 0.97
N TYR A 507 -11.13 -12.35 1.97
CA TYR A 507 -10.56 -13.37 2.81
C TYR A 507 -10.47 -14.77 2.15
N LYS A 508 -11.23 -15.06 1.08
CA LYS A 508 -11.05 -16.31 0.31
C LYS A 508 -9.79 -16.31 -0.59
N ASP A 509 -9.38 -15.14 -1.11
CA ASP A 509 -8.40 -15.04 -2.21
C ASP A 509 -7.02 -14.52 -1.80
N GLY A 510 -6.87 -13.98 -0.57
CA GLY A 510 -5.58 -13.47 -0.08
C GLY A 510 -5.26 -12.03 -0.54
N SER A 511 -6.29 -11.22 -0.79
CA SER A 511 -6.15 -9.77 -1.01
C SER A 511 -5.88 -9.07 0.33
N PHE A 512 -4.81 -8.28 0.39
CA PHE A 512 -4.44 -7.50 1.57
C PHE A 512 -4.66 -6.01 1.30
N PHE A 513 -5.22 -5.32 2.28
CA PHE A 513 -5.39 -3.87 2.23
C PHE A 513 -4.04 -3.16 2.21
N THR A 514 -3.91 -2.14 1.35
CA THR A 514 -2.72 -1.30 1.28
C THR A 514 -2.96 -0.03 2.10
N PRO A 515 -2.16 0.25 3.14
CA PRO A 515 -2.32 1.47 3.94
C PRO A 515 -2.32 2.75 3.10
N GLY A 516 -3.18 3.71 3.45
CA GLY A 516 -3.39 4.94 2.68
C GLY A 516 -2.15 5.83 2.52
N PHE A 517 -1.24 5.82 3.50
CA PHE A 517 0.01 6.57 3.38
C PHE A 517 0.94 5.98 2.30
N ILE A 518 0.85 4.67 2.03
CA ILE A 518 1.62 3.98 0.99
C ILE A 518 1.04 4.29 -0.39
N THR A 519 -0.29 4.17 -0.54
CA THR A 519 -0.98 4.50 -1.80
C THR A 519 -0.72 5.96 -2.18
N MET A 520 -0.88 6.89 -1.23
CA MET A 520 -0.60 8.31 -1.42
C MET A 520 0.87 8.56 -1.83
N TYR A 521 1.84 7.95 -1.16
CA TYR A 521 3.25 8.07 -1.52
C TYR A 521 3.54 7.58 -2.94
N MET A 522 3.07 6.36 -3.27
CA MET A 522 3.29 5.75 -4.58
C MET A 522 2.64 6.58 -5.69
N CYS A 523 1.39 7.04 -5.51
CA CYS A 523 0.68 7.88 -6.48
C CYS A 523 1.38 9.22 -6.66
N ARG A 524 1.70 9.93 -5.57
CA ARG A 524 2.39 11.22 -5.60
C ARG A 524 3.72 11.16 -6.34
N GLU A 525 4.57 10.19 -6.01
CA GLU A 525 5.89 10.04 -6.63
C GLU A 525 5.83 9.65 -8.10
N THR A 526 4.85 8.84 -8.49
CA THR A 526 4.77 8.27 -9.85
C THR A 526 4.06 9.22 -10.80
N ILE A 527 2.90 9.76 -10.40
CA ILE A 527 2.05 10.61 -11.23
C ILE A 527 2.75 11.94 -11.54
N ARG A 528 3.40 12.56 -10.55
CA ARG A 528 4.14 13.82 -10.78
C ARG A 528 5.26 13.64 -11.81
N LYS A 529 5.99 12.53 -11.76
CA LYS A 529 7.02 12.18 -12.76
C LYS A 529 6.41 11.95 -14.14
N ALA A 530 5.31 11.20 -14.21
CA ALA A 530 4.59 10.96 -15.46
C ALA A 530 4.05 12.25 -16.09
N VAL A 531 3.53 13.19 -15.29
CA VAL A 531 3.08 14.50 -15.78
C VAL A 531 4.25 15.27 -16.39
N VAL A 532 5.37 15.42 -15.68
CA VAL A 532 6.56 16.10 -16.21
C VAL A 532 7.04 15.44 -17.50
N GLN A 533 7.11 14.11 -17.53
CA GLN A 533 7.50 13.35 -18.70
C GLN A 533 6.57 13.59 -19.89
N LYS A 534 5.25 13.59 -19.68
CA LYS A 534 4.26 13.83 -20.73
C LYS A 534 4.42 15.21 -21.37
N PHE A 535 4.70 16.23 -20.57
CA PHE A 535 5.01 17.57 -21.08
C PHE A 535 6.33 17.58 -21.85
N ASN A 536 7.39 16.96 -21.33
CA ASN A 536 8.67 16.88 -22.03
C ASN A 536 8.52 16.20 -23.41
N GLU A 537 7.72 15.15 -23.51
CA GLU A 537 7.46 14.44 -24.77
C GLU A 537 6.64 15.26 -25.77
N THR A 538 5.58 15.91 -25.29
CA THR A 538 4.64 16.66 -26.11
C THR A 538 5.22 18.00 -26.56
N LYS A 539 5.89 18.70 -25.65
CA LYS A 539 6.43 20.05 -25.84
C LYS A 539 7.92 20.09 -26.22
N LYS A 540 8.61 18.96 -26.15
CA LYS A 540 10.08 18.86 -26.30
C LYS A 540 10.82 19.76 -25.31
N TRP A 541 10.30 19.79 -24.08
CA TRP A 541 10.93 20.47 -22.95
C TRP A 541 11.89 19.54 -22.19
N ASN A 542 12.70 20.12 -21.31
CA ASN A 542 13.61 19.43 -20.39
C ASN A 542 13.35 19.90 -18.96
N CYS A 543 12.14 19.69 -18.45
CA CYS A 543 11.80 19.97 -17.05
C CYS A 543 12.09 18.74 -16.18
N ASN A 544 12.59 18.95 -14.96
CA ASN A 544 12.92 17.88 -14.02
C ASN A 544 11.84 17.67 -12.95
N ASN A 545 11.03 18.69 -12.68
CA ASN A 545 10.02 18.69 -11.62
C ASN A 545 8.80 19.54 -12.00
N ILE A 546 7.78 19.51 -11.14
CA ILE A 546 6.51 20.23 -11.33
C ILE A 546 6.70 21.76 -11.24
N GLU A 547 7.66 22.25 -10.47
CA GLU A 547 7.93 23.69 -10.31
C GLU A 547 8.51 24.30 -11.60
N GLU A 548 9.53 23.67 -12.18
CA GLU A 548 10.09 24.05 -13.48
C GLU A 548 9.05 23.94 -14.60
N LEU A 549 8.13 22.97 -14.49
CA LEU A 549 7.03 22.82 -15.44
C LEU A 549 6.04 23.99 -15.32
N TYR A 550 5.65 24.35 -14.09
CA TYR A 550 4.75 25.47 -13.83
C TYR A 550 5.26 26.78 -14.44
N ASP A 551 6.55 27.08 -14.27
CA ASP A 551 7.16 28.31 -14.78
C ASP A 551 7.16 28.41 -16.32
N LYS A 552 7.07 27.27 -17.04
CA LYS A 552 7.02 27.22 -18.51
C LYS A 552 5.61 27.17 -19.09
N ILE A 553 4.57 26.93 -18.29
CA ILE A 553 3.20 26.84 -18.81
C ILE A 553 2.67 28.24 -19.12
N GLU A 554 2.59 28.54 -20.41
CA GLU A 554 1.94 29.75 -20.92
C GLU A 554 0.45 29.50 -21.23
N ASP A 555 0.15 28.46 -22.04
CA ASP A 555 -1.22 28.05 -22.36
C ASP A 555 -1.74 26.97 -21.39
N ARG A 556 -2.66 27.40 -20.53
CA ARG A 556 -3.27 26.54 -19.50
C ARG A 556 -4.32 25.60 -20.04
N LYS A 557 -5.03 25.96 -21.12
CA LYS A 557 -6.03 25.08 -21.73
C LYS A 557 -5.34 23.90 -22.40
N GLU A 558 -4.24 24.19 -23.09
CA GLU A 558 -3.41 23.13 -23.68
C GLU A 558 -2.77 22.26 -22.59
N ALA A 559 -2.21 22.87 -21.54
CA ALA A 559 -1.65 22.12 -20.41
C ALA A 559 -2.68 21.21 -19.73
N ASN A 560 -3.92 21.66 -19.56
CA ASN A 560 -5.02 20.84 -19.02
C ASN A 560 -5.31 19.64 -19.96
N LYS A 561 -5.36 19.85 -21.29
CA LYS A 561 -5.50 18.75 -22.27
C LYS A 561 -4.36 17.73 -22.19
N ILE A 562 -3.11 18.18 -22.00
CA ILE A 562 -1.96 17.29 -21.85
C ILE A 562 -2.13 16.42 -20.61
N VAL A 563 -2.49 17.01 -19.46
CA VAL A 563 -2.73 16.25 -18.22
C VAL A 563 -3.91 15.27 -18.37
N ASN A 564 -5.00 15.67 -19.04
CA ASN A 564 -6.15 14.79 -19.30
C ASN A 564 -5.88 13.64 -20.28
N SER A 565 -4.74 13.68 -20.96
CA SER A 565 -4.32 12.60 -21.89
C SER A 565 -3.56 11.47 -21.20
N ILE A 566 -3.14 11.65 -19.94
CA ILE A 566 -2.33 10.68 -19.19
C ILE A 566 -3.16 9.43 -18.90
N LYS A 567 -2.61 8.25 -19.17
CA LYS A 567 -3.26 6.95 -18.94
C LYS A 567 -2.60 6.21 -17.77
N ILE A 568 -3.36 5.96 -16.71
CA ILE A 568 -2.96 5.29 -15.47
C ILE A 568 -3.72 3.97 -15.34
N CYS A 569 -3.00 2.86 -15.19
CA CYS A 569 -3.59 1.53 -15.10
C CYS A 569 -3.20 0.80 -13.82
N ASP A 570 -4.18 0.16 -13.18
CA ASP A 570 -3.96 -0.91 -12.21
C ASP A 570 -4.46 -2.27 -12.77
N PRO A 571 -3.56 -3.19 -13.17
CA PRO A 571 -3.95 -4.47 -13.77
C PRO A 571 -4.37 -5.53 -12.74
N ALA A 572 -4.35 -5.21 -11.44
CA ALA A 572 -4.88 -6.04 -10.37
C ALA A 572 -5.59 -5.13 -9.36
N VAL A 573 -6.58 -4.38 -9.87
CA VAL A 573 -7.13 -3.17 -9.22
C VAL A 573 -7.73 -3.43 -7.85
N GLY A 574 -8.16 -4.66 -7.56
CA GLY A 574 -8.82 -4.99 -6.32
C GLY A 574 -10.00 -4.04 -6.09
N SER A 575 -9.99 -3.39 -4.94
CA SER A 575 -11.02 -2.42 -4.55
C SER A 575 -10.92 -1.04 -5.18
N GLY A 576 -9.87 -0.75 -5.95
CA GLY A 576 -9.66 0.56 -6.57
C GLY A 576 -9.00 1.62 -5.69
N HIS A 577 -8.38 1.25 -4.57
CA HIS A 577 -7.72 2.22 -3.68
C HIS A 577 -6.64 3.05 -4.40
N PHE A 578 -5.77 2.43 -5.19
CA PHE A 578 -4.78 3.15 -5.99
C PHE A 578 -5.41 4.11 -7.02
N LEU A 579 -6.55 3.75 -7.63
CA LEU A 579 -7.22 4.61 -8.59
C LEU A 579 -7.86 5.84 -7.95
N VAL A 580 -8.43 5.70 -6.75
CA VAL A 580 -8.95 6.85 -5.97
C VAL A 580 -7.81 7.76 -5.53
N SER A 581 -6.70 7.19 -5.06
CA SER A 581 -5.51 7.95 -4.69
C SER A 581 -4.92 8.70 -5.89
N ALA A 582 -4.87 8.04 -7.06
CA ALA A 582 -4.44 8.64 -8.32
C ALA A 582 -5.37 9.77 -8.79
N LEU A 583 -6.68 9.62 -8.64
CA LEU A 583 -7.68 10.67 -8.92
C LEU A 583 -7.38 11.93 -8.10
N ASN A 584 -7.20 11.76 -6.79
CA ASN A 584 -6.95 12.86 -5.86
C ASN A 584 -5.62 13.56 -6.18
N GLU A 585 -4.55 12.80 -6.44
CA GLU A 585 -3.25 13.36 -6.80
C GLU A 585 -3.29 14.11 -8.14
N MET A 586 -4.01 13.61 -9.15
CA MET A 586 -4.17 14.29 -10.44
C MET A 586 -4.86 15.66 -10.28
N ILE A 587 -5.88 15.77 -9.41
CA ILE A 587 -6.52 17.05 -9.11
C ILE A 587 -5.56 18.00 -8.39
N ALA A 588 -4.79 17.50 -7.41
CA ALA A 588 -3.78 18.29 -6.71
C ALA A 588 -2.70 18.83 -7.67
N VAL A 589 -2.19 17.99 -8.59
CA VAL A 589 -1.25 18.42 -9.63
C VAL A 589 -1.84 19.50 -10.53
N LYS A 590 -3.13 19.40 -10.90
CA LYS A 590 -3.80 20.45 -11.66
C LYS A 590 -3.89 21.78 -10.90
N ASN A 591 -4.08 21.75 -9.57
CA ASN A 591 -4.02 22.95 -8.74
C ASN A 591 -2.61 23.53 -8.67
N ASP A 592 -1.58 22.68 -8.49
CA ASP A 592 -0.17 23.10 -8.41
C ASP A 592 0.29 23.79 -9.71
N LEU A 593 -0.05 23.20 -10.86
CA LEU A 593 0.21 23.79 -12.17
C LEU A 593 -0.73 24.96 -12.52
N LYS A 594 -1.71 25.23 -11.64
CA LYS A 594 -2.75 26.26 -11.80
C LYS A 594 -3.55 26.12 -13.10
N ILE A 595 -3.77 24.88 -13.53
CA ILE A 595 -4.55 24.50 -14.71
C ILE A 595 -5.94 23.95 -14.34
N LEU A 596 -6.27 23.87 -13.05
CA LEU A 596 -7.63 23.61 -12.57
C LEU A 596 -8.53 24.81 -12.90
N GLN A 597 -9.39 24.66 -13.90
CA GLN A 597 -10.17 25.73 -14.52
C GLN A 597 -11.65 25.37 -14.59
N ASP A 598 -12.52 26.37 -14.43
CA ASP A 598 -13.95 26.20 -14.66
C ASP A 598 -14.27 26.05 -16.17
N ARG A 599 -15.56 25.87 -16.48
CA ARG A 599 -16.07 25.72 -17.86
C ARG A 599 -15.74 26.92 -18.78
N ASP A 600 -15.54 28.11 -18.22
CA ASP A 600 -15.14 29.32 -18.98
C ASP A 600 -13.62 29.43 -19.17
N GLY A 601 -12.83 28.53 -18.55
CA GLY A 601 -11.38 28.57 -18.54
C GLY A 601 -10.80 29.52 -17.49
N LYS A 602 -11.58 29.99 -16.51
CA LYS A 602 -11.06 30.81 -15.40
C LYS A 602 -10.56 29.91 -14.27
N ARG A 603 -9.46 30.34 -13.65
CA ARG A 603 -8.79 29.61 -12.57
C ARG A 603 -9.56 29.73 -11.26
N LEU A 604 -9.38 28.75 -10.39
CA LEU A 604 -9.72 28.84 -8.96
C LEU A 604 -8.51 29.46 -8.24
N LYS A 605 -8.46 30.80 -8.11
CA LYS A 605 -7.29 31.50 -7.56
C LYS A 605 -7.23 31.46 -6.03
N GLU A 606 -8.38 31.50 -5.38
CA GLU A 606 -8.53 31.70 -3.93
C GLU A 606 -8.56 30.37 -3.16
N TYR A 607 -8.28 29.24 -3.82
CA TYR A 607 -8.37 27.91 -3.24
C TYR A 607 -7.11 27.08 -3.46
N GLN A 608 -6.68 26.43 -2.39
CA GLN A 608 -5.63 25.42 -2.38
C GLN A 608 -6.27 24.03 -2.33
N VAL A 609 -5.75 23.12 -3.15
CA VAL A 609 -6.20 21.73 -3.21
C VAL A 609 -5.00 20.83 -2.97
N GLU A 610 -5.07 19.99 -1.94
CA GLU A 610 -4.00 19.08 -1.56
C GLU A 610 -4.53 17.71 -1.15
N VAL A 611 -3.68 16.69 -1.24
CA VAL A 611 -4.00 15.34 -0.75
C VAL A 611 -3.37 15.16 0.63
N VAL A 612 -4.20 14.89 1.64
CA VAL A 612 -3.77 14.65 3.01
C VAL A 612 -4.49 13.41 3.53
N ASN A 613 -3.73 12.45 4.07
CA ASN A 613 -4.27 11.14 4.49
C ASN A 613 -5.09 10.45 3.39
N ASP A 614 -4.61 10.52 2.16
CA ASP A 614 -5.25 9.95 0.96
C ASP A 614 -6.62 10.55 0.59
N GLU A 615 -7.03 11.65 1.24
CA GLU A 615 -8.22 12.42 0.91
C GLU A 615 -7.86 13.74 0.22
N LEU A 616 -8.70 14.15 -0.73
CA LEU A 616 -8.61 15.48 -1.34
C LEU A 616 -9.20 16.51 -0.38
N ILE A 617 -8.41 17.54 -0.07
CA ILE A 617 -8.83 18.65 0.78
C ILE A 617 -8.76 19.95 -0.01
N VAL A 618 -9.84 20.73 0.07
CA VAL A 618 -9.97 22.03 -0.57
C VAL A 618 -10.13 23.07 0.54
N THR A 619 -9.23 24.05 0.54
CA THR A 619 -9.25 25.17 1.49
C THR A 619 -9.13 26.50 0.79
N ASP A 620 -9.66 27.57 1.38
CA ASP A 620 -9.48 28.93 0.87
C ASP A 620 -8.11 29.53 1.29
N GLU A 621 -7.86 30.80 0.94
CA GLU A 621 -6.63 31.50 1.30
C GLU A 621 -6.42 31.67 2.82
N GLU A 622 -7.47 31.63 3.63
CA GLU A 622 -7.40 31.71 5.09
C GLU A 622 -7.23 30.32 5.74
N GLY A 623 -7.39 29.26 4.95
CA GLY A 623 -7.26 27.87 5.36
C GLY A 623 -8.57 27.25 5.86
N GLU A 624 -9.70 27.92 5.63
CA GLU A 624 -11.05 27.42 5.89
C GLU A 624 -11.40 26.30 4.93
N LEU A 625 -12.12 25.28 5.40
CA LEU A 625 -12.57 24.16 4.57
C LEU A 625 -13.68 24.62 3.62
N PHE A 626 -13.58 24.20 2.35
CA PHE A 626 -14.62 24.45 1.38
C PHE A 626 -15.88 23.63 1.69
N GLU A 627 -17.01 24.32 1.84
CA GLU A 627 -18.34 23.72 1.93
C GLU A 627 -19.20 24.16 0.75
N TYR A 628 -19.93 23.21 0.18
CA TYR A 628 -20.84 23.48 -0.92
C TYR A 628 -22.14 24.12 -0.43
N ASN A 629 -22.45 25.31 -0.96
CA ASN A 629 -23.68 26.04 -0.75
C ASN A 629 -24.36 26.29 -2.11
N PRO A 630 -25.47 25.58 -2.42
CA PRO A 630 -26.19 25.73 -3.69
C PRO A 630 -26.70 27.15 -3.98
N SER A 631 -26.85 27.98 -2.96
CA SER A 631 -27.31 29.37 -3.10
C SER A 631 -26.17 30.36 -3.42
N ASN A 632 -24.92 29.94 -3.29
CA ASN A 632 -23.74 30.78 -3.54
C ASN A 632 -23.12 30.44 -4.90
N LYS A 633 -23.03 31.44 -5.79
CA LYS A 633 -22.51 31.27 -7.16
C LYS A 633 -21.04 30.83 -7.22
N GLU A 634 -20.20 31.32 -6.32
CA GLU A 634 -18.78 30.93 -6.32
C GLU A 634 -18.62 29.52 -5.76
N SER A 635 -19.37 29.18 -4.70
CA SER A 635 -19.42 27.80 -4.18
C SER A 635 -19.91 26.81 -5.24
N GLN A 636 -20.95 27.18 -5.99
CA GLN A 636 -21.43 26.42 -7.15
C GLN A 636 -20.33 26.22 -8.19
N ARG A 637 -19.65 27.29 -8.60
CA ARG A 637 -18.58 27.25 -9.60
C ARG A 637 -17.44 26.30 -9.20
N ILE A 638 -17.02 26.33 -7.93
CA ILE A 638 -15.95 25.46 -7.42
C ILE A 638 -16.42 24.00 -7.42
N GLN A 639 -17.63 23.75 -6.93
CA GLN A 639 -18.21 22.41 -6.88
C GLN A 639 -18.34 21.80 -8.29
N GLU A 640 -18.87 22.57 -9.25
CA GLU A 640 -18.95 22.18 -10.66
C GLU A 640 -17.57 21.87 -11.23
N THR A 641 -16.59 22.74 -10.98
CA THR A 641 -15.21 22.55 -11.48
C THR A 641 -14.60 21.25 -10.95
N LEU A 642 -14.71 21.00 -9.65
CA LEU A 642 -14.19 19.78 -9.03
C LEU A 642 -14.89 18.53 -9.57
N PHE A 643 -16.20 18.57 -9.74
CA PHE A 643 -16.98 17.47 -10.31
C PHE A 643 -16.52 17.14 -11.74
N HIS A 644 -16.46 18.14 -12.63
CA HIS A 644 -16.10 17.91 -14.02
C HIS A 644 -14.66 17.45 -14.20
N GLU A 645 -13.74 18.00 -13.42
CA GLU A 645 -12.33 17.62 -13.52
C GLU A 645 -12.13 16.21 -12.98
N LYS A 646 -12.83 15.81 -11.91
CA LYS A 646 -12.85 14.41 -11.43
C LYS A 646 -13.46 13.48 -12.45
N GLN A 647 -14.62 13.83 -12.99
CA GLN A 647 -15.30 13.07 -14.06
C GLN A 647 -14.36 12.84 -15.24
N THR A 648 -13.73 13.91 -15.74
CA THR A 648 -12.81 13.87 -16.88
C THR A 648 -11.64 12.93 -16.61
N ILE A 649 -11.07 12.95 -15.40
CA ILE A 649 -9.96 12.06 -15.02
C ILE A 649 -10.42 10.61 -14.93
N ILE A 650 -11.57 10.34 -14.30
CA ILE A 650 -12.13 8.99 -14.19
C ILE A 650 -12.40 8.39 -15.58
N GLU A 651 -12.97 9.18 -16.48
CA GLU A 651 -13.36 8.74 -17.83
C GLU A 651 -12.18 8.59 -18.78
N ASN A 652 -11.16 9.44 -18.67
CA ASN A 652 -10.08 9.49 -19.67
C ASN A 652 -8.73 8.97 -19.16
N CYS A 653 -8.48 8.99 -17.86
CA CYS A 653 -7.15 8.75 -17.30
C CYS A 653 -7.04 7.44 -16.52
N LEU A 654 -8.10 6.97 -15.86
CA LEU A 654 -8.02 5.85 -14.91
C LEU A 654 -8.56 4.55 -15.51
N PHE A 655 -7.76 3.49 -15.45
CA PHE A 655 -8.09 2.16 -15.99
C PHE A 655 -7.78 1.09 -14.95
N GLY A 656 -8.63 0.06 -14.87
CA GLY A 656 -8.49 -1.00 -13.88
C GLY A 656 -8.98 -2.35 -14.37
N VAL A 657 -8.27 -3.42 -14.00
CA VAL A 657 -8.67 -4.79 -14.32
C VAL A 657 -8.52 -5.68 -13.08
N ASP A 658 -9.53 -6.49 -12.80
CA ASP A 658 -9.45 -7.54 -11.76
C ASP A 658 -10.12 -8.82 -12.24
N ILE A 659 -9.63 -9.97 -11.80
CA ILE A 659 -10.22 -11.27 -12.13
C ILE A 659 -11.53 -11.51 -11.37
N ASN A 660 -11.69 -10.88 -10.20
CA ASN A 660 -12.88 -10.98 -9.36
C ASN A 660 -13.87 -9.86 -9.70
N SER A 661 -15.06 -10.25 -10.15
CA SER A 661 -16.15 -9.32 -10.50
C SER A 661 -16.60 -8.45 -9.32
N ASN A 662 -16.50 -8.95 -8.08
CA ASN A 662 -16.89 -8.19 -6.90
C ASN A 662 -15.86 -7.09 -6.57
N SER A 663 -14.57 -7.35 -6.77
CA SER A 663 -13.51 -6.33 -6.67
C SER A 663 -13.76 -5.19 -7.66
N VAL A 664 -14.07 -5.51 -8.91
CA VAL A 664 -14.45 -4.55 -9.95
C VAL A 664 -15.66 -3.69 -9.52
N LYS A 665 -16.70 -4.30 -8.95
CA LYS A 665 -17.88 -3.57 -8.46
C LYS A 665 -17.53 -2.61 -7.32
N ILE A 666 -16.68 -3.03 -6.37
CA ILE A 666 -16.19 -2.16 -5.29
C ILE A 666 -15.39 -0.99 -5.85
N CYS A 667 -14.48 -1.24 -6.79
CA CYS A 667 -13.70 -0.20 -7.44
C CYS A 667 -14.59 0.86 -8.09
N ARG A 668 -15.61 0.43 -8.85
CA ARG A 668 -16.59 1.34 -9.45
C ARG A 668 -17.35 2.14 -8.38
N LEU A 669 -17.78 1.48 -7.31
CA LEU A 669 -18.46 2.12 -6.18
C LEU A 669 -17.59 3.19 -5.51
N ARG A 670 -16.31 2.90 -5.25
CA ARG A 670 -15.39 3.88 -4.65
C ARG A 670 -15.22 5.12 -5.51
N LEU A 671 -15.05 4.94 -6.83
CA LEU A 671 -14.95 6.06 -7.77
C LEU A 671 -16.24 6.87 -7.83
N TRP A 672 -17.42 6.22 -7.81
CA TRP A 672 -18.70 6.92 -7.73
C TRP A 672 -18.88 7.68 -6.43
N ILE A 673 -18.48 7.12 -5.28
CA ILE A 673 -18.56 7.83 -3.99
C ILE A 673 -17.63 9.05 -4.01
N GLU A 674 -16.42 8.92 -4.54
CA GLU A 674 -15.47 10.03 -4.61
C GLU A 674 -15.95 11.16 -5.54
N LEU A 675 -16.68 10.82 -6.60
CA LEU A 675 -17.35 11.79 -7.47
C LEU A 675 -18.60 12.40 -6.82
N LEU A 676 -19.39 11.58 -6.12
CA LEU A 676 -20.62 11.98 -5.42
C LEU A 676 -20.33 13.10 -4.43
N LYS A 677 -19.19 13.08 -3.72
CA LYS A 677 -18.75 14.17 -2.82
C LYS A 677 -18.80 15.56 -3.46
N ASN A 678 -18.60 15.65 -4.78
CA ASN A 678 -18.65 16.91 -5.53
C ASN A 678 -19.92 17.09 -6.39
N ALA A 679 -20.95 16.24 -6.24
CA ALA A 679 -22.21 16.40 -6.95
C ALA A 679 -22.87 17.76 -6.62
N TYR A 680 -23.49 18.39 -7.61
CA TYR A 680 -24.08 19.73 -7.51
C TYR A 680 -25.48 19.77 -8.12
N TYR A 681 -26.26 20.80 -7.74
CA TYR A 681 -27.60 21.02 -8.28
C TYR A 681 -27.51 21.76 -9.61
N LEU A 682 -28.27 21.28 -10.61
CA LEU A 682 -28.34 21.93 -11.91
C LEU A 682 -29.02 23.31 -11.78
N PRO A 683 -28.50 24.38 -12.43
CA PRO A 683 -29.15 25.68 -12.44
C PRO A 683 -30.58 25.59 -13.00
N SER A 684 -31.51 26.37 -12.44
CA SER A 684 -32.96 26.31 -12.76
C SER A 684 -33.32 26.55 -14.24
N ARG A 685 -32.37 27.01 -15.07
CA ARG A 685 -32.56 27.16 -16.53
C ARG A 685 -32.34 25.85 -17.30
N GLN A 686 -31.67 24.87 -16.71
CA GLN A 686 -31.40 23.54 -17.29
C GLN A 686 -32.28 22.45 -16.66
N ALA A 687 -32.65 22.57 -15.39
CA ALA A 687 -33.43 21.57 -14.63
C ALA A 687 -34.96 21.53 -14.92
N GLY A 688 -35.45 22.24 -15.94
CA GLY A 688 -36.89 22.40 -16.18
C GLY A 688 -37.63 23.07 -15.01
N LYS A 689 -38.91 22.72 -14.78
CA LYS A 689 -39.75 23.31 -13.72
C LYS A 689 -39.35 22.90 -12.28
N ASN A 690 -38.38 21.99 -12.09
CA ASN A 690 -38.08 21.39 -10.79
C ASN A 690 -36.63 21.68 -10.34
N SER A 691 -36.47 22.25 -9.14
CA SER A 691 -35.18 22.65 -8.56
C SER A 691 -34.45 21.51 -7.81
N THR A 692 -34.71 20.24 -8.14
CA THR A 692 -34.23 19.06 -7.38
C THR A 692 -33.28 18.16 -8.16
N GLU A 693 -32.89 18.53 -9.37
CA GLU A 693 -31.98 17.72 -10.19
C GLU A 693 -30.51 17.95 -9.83
N LEU A 694 -29.83 16.86 -9.44
CA LEU A 694 -28.38 16.82 -9.34
C LEU A 694 -27.76 16.44 -10.68
N GLU A 695 -26.52 16.87 -10.90
CA GLU A 695 -25.71 16.39 -12.02
C GLU A 695 -25.58 14.86 -11.99
N THR A 696 -25.65 14.25 -13.18
CA THR A 696 -25.69 12.79 -13.30
C THR A 696 -24.30 12.17 -13.20
N LEU A 697 -24.21 10.94 -12.68
CA LEU A 697 -22.94 10.22 -12.56
C LEU A 697 -22.61 9.50 -13.88
N PRO A 698 -21.34 9.47 -14.30
CA PRO A 698 -20.92 8.86 -15.55
C PRO A 698 -20.92 7.32 -15.49
N ASN A 699 -20.87 6.69 -16.67
CA ASN A 699 -20.74 5.25 -16.84
C ASN A 699 -19.27 4.78 -16.66
N ILE A 700 -18.83 4.62 -15.41
CA ILE A 700 -17.46 4.22 -15.04
C ILE A 700 -17.12 2.76 -15.44
N ASP A 701 -18.13 1.94 -15.69
CA ASP A 701 -17.98 0.51 -16.01
C ASP A 701 -17.21 0.22 -17.31
N ILE A 702 -17.01 1.23 -18.16
CA ILE A 702 -16.19 1.06 -19.36
C ILE A 702 -14.69 1.03 -19.10
N ASN A 703 -14.19 1.66 -18.03
CA ASN A 703 -12.75 1.73 -17.74
C ASN A 703 -12.28 0.70 -16.71
N ILE A 704 -13.21 0.21 -15.88
CA ILE A 704 -12.91 -0.82 -14.87
C ILE A 704 -13.53 -2.13 -15.32
N LYS A 705 -12.71 -3.12 -15.68
CA LYS A 705 -13.14 -4.37 -16.33
C LYS A 705 -12.84 -5.61 -15.51
N CYS A 706 -13.66 -6.64 -15.70
CA CYS A 706 -13.44 -7.97 -15.13
C CYS A 706 -12.68 -8.84 -16.13
N GLY A 707 -11.60 -9.48 -15.71
CA GLY A 707 -10.80 -10.39 -16.53
C GLY A 707 -9.45 -10.75 -15.92
N ASN A 708 -8.86 -11.83 -16.41
CA ASN A 708 -7.52 -12.28 -16.03
C ASN A 708 -6.47 -11.50 -16.83
N SER A 709 -5.89 -10.47 -16.18
CA SER A 709 -4.86 -9.60 -16.75
C SER A 709 -3.62 -10.33 -17.29
N LEU A 710 -3.30 -11.52 -16.77
CA LEU A 710 -2.13 -12.31 -17.16
C LEU A 710 -2.38 -13.22 -18.36
N VAL A 711 -3.64 -13.47 -18.75
CA VAL A 711 -3.98 -14.40 -19.83
C VAL A 711 -4.65 -13.65 -20.98
N SER A 712 -4.14 -13.86 -22.19
CA SER A 712 -4.70 -13.31 -23.44
C SER A 712 -4.63 -14.39 -24.51
N ARG A 713 -5.65 -14.49 -25.36
CA ARG A 713 -5.68 -15.37 -26.54
C ARG A 713 -4.75 -14.85 -27.63
N PHE A 714 -4.60 -13.54 -27.71
CA PHE A 714 -3.81 -12.88 -28.74
C PHE A 714 -2.63 -12.13 -28.12
N ALA A 715 -1.50 -12.12 -28.82
CA ALA A 715 -0.34 -11.36 -28.39
C ALA A 715 -0.61 -9.84 -28.47
N ILE A 716 0.02 -9.09 -27.56
CA ILE A 716 -0.18 -7.63 -27.47
C ILE A 716 0.37 -6.88 -28.70
N ASP A 717 1.25 -7.51 -29.46
CA ASP A 717 1.90 -6.98 -30.67
C ASP A 717 1.32 -7.58 -31.98
N ALA A 718 0.23 -8.36 -31.91
CA ALA A 718 -0.38 -8.94 -33.12
C ALA A 718 -0.80 -7.85 -34.14
N ASP A 719 -0.59 -8.05 -35.44
CA ASP A 719 -0.90 -7.01 -36.42
C ASP A 719 -2.43 -6.83 -36.64
N LEU A 720 -2.96 -5.68 -36.23
CA LEU A 720 -4.36 -5.30 -36.44
C LEU A 720 -4.62 -4.67 -37.82
N LYS A 721 -3.58 -4.29 -38.58
CA LYS A 721 -3.72 -3.53 -39.84
C LYS A 721 -4.47 -4.33 -40.90
N GLN A 722 -4.23 -5.63 -40.99
CA GLN A 722 -4.96 -6.51 -41.91
C GLN A 722 -6.43 -6.69 -41.50
N ALA A 723 -6.71 -6.76 -40.20
CA ALA A 723 -8.06 -6.86 -39.67
C ALA A 723 -8.84 -5.56 -39.91
N LEU A 724 -8.24 -4.40 -39.63
CA LEU A 724 -8.84 -3.08 -39.85
C LEU A 724 -9.11 -2.80 -41.33
N LYS A 725 -8.23 -3.22 -42.26
CA LYS A 725 -8.45 -3.06 -43.71
C LYS A 725 -9.62 -3.87 -44.26
N LYS A 726 -9.95 -5.00 -43.63
CA LYS A 726 -11.05 -5.89 -44.03
C LYS A 726 -12.33 -5.65 -43.24
N SER A 727 -12.20 -5.10 -42.03
CA SER A 727 -13.31 -4.70 -41.18
C SER A 727 -14.02 -3.49 -41.75
N LYS A 728 -15.33 -3.40 -41.47
CA LYS A 728 -16.12 -2.18 -41.71
C LYS A 728 -15.83 -1.08 -40.67
N TRP A 729 -15.05 -1.37 -39.63
CA TRP A 729 -14.78 -0.48 -38.50
C TRP A 729 -13.35 0.04 -38.48
N THR A 730 -13.20 1.29 -38.07
CA THR A 730 -11.90 1.94 -37.79
C THR A 730 -11.67 2.08 -36.29
N ILE A 731 -10.42 2.27 -35.86
CA ILE A 731 -10.11 2.55 -34.45
C ILE A 731 -10.81 3.82 -33.97
N ASP A 732 -10.89 4.85 -34.80
CA ASP A 732 -11.63 6.08 -34.46
C ASP A 732 -13.12 5.84 -34.29
N SER A 733 -13.75 5.02 -35.15
CA SER A 733 -15.16 4.64 -34.95
C SER A 733 -15.38 3.90 -33.64
N TYR A 734 -14.40 3.11 -33.20
CA TYR A 734 -14.47 2.42 -31.92
C TYR A 734 -14.29 3.40 -30.74
N ARG A 735 -13.31 4.29 -30.79
CA ARG A 735 -13.12 5.34 -29.78
C ARG A 735 -14.37 6.23 -29.64
N ILE A 736 -14.99 6.61 -30.77
CA ILE A 736 -16.25 7.40 -30.78
C ILE A 736 -17.40 6.61 -30.15
N ALA A 737 -17.53 5.31 -30.43
CA ALA A 737 -18.57 4.48 -29.81
C ALA A 737 -18.39 4.40 -28.28
N VAL A 738 -17.14 4.24 -27.81
CA VAL A 738 -16.81 4.25 -26.38
C VAL A 738 -17.08 5.62 -25.73
N ASP A 739 -16.69 6.70 -26.40
CA ASP A 739 -16.94 8.06 -25.91
C ASP A 739 -18.44 8.39 -25.85
N THR A 740 -19.21 7.95 -26.85
CA THR A 740 -20.68 8.10 -26.87
C THR A 740 -21.34 7.29 -25.76
N TYR A 741 -20.82 6.10 -25.45
CA TYR A 741 -21.31 5.29 -24.33
C TYR A 741 -21.06 5.98 -22.97
N ARG A 742 -19.87 6.57 -22.77
CA ARG A 742 -19.54 7.30 -21.53
C ARG A 742 -20.52 8.44 -21.26
N ASN A 743 -20.83 9.21 -22.31
CA ASN A 743 -21.68 10.39 -22.27
C ASN A 743 -23.17 10.12 -22.53
N ALA A 744 -23.61 8.85 -22.51
CA ALA A 744 -24.98 8.50 -22.85
C ALA A 744 -25.99 9.09 -21.85
N GLU A 745 -26.95 9.89 -22.34
CA GLU A 745 -27.98 10.55 -21.53
C GLU A 745 -29.25 9.69 -21.34
N SER A 746 -29.32 8.55 -22.04
CA SER A 746 -30.45 7.62 -22.00
C SER A 746 -30.00 6.16 -22.03
N LYS A 747 -30.83 5.28 -21.46
CA LYS A 747 -30.60 3.83 -21.45
C LYS A 747 -30.63 3.20 -22.85
N GLU A 748 -31.42 3.77 -23.75
CA GLU A 748 -31.54 3.28 -25.13
C GLU A 748 -30.25 3.52 -25.89
N GLN A 749 -29.74 4.76 -25.87
CA GLN A 749 -28.44 5.10 -26.45
C GLN A 749 -27.31 4.26 -25.87
N LYS A 750 -27.33 4.05 -24.54
CA LYS A 750 -26.36 3.19 -23.86
C LYS A 750 -26.37 1.75 -24.40
N ARG A 751 -27.54 1.11 -24.48
CA ARG A 751 -27.71 -0.25 -25.00
C ARG A 751 -27.32 -0.37 -26.47
N GLU A 752 -27.61 0.64 -27.27
CA GLU A 752 -27.20 0.70 -28.68
C GLU A 752 -25.67 0.72 -28.80
N MET A 753 -25.01 1.56 -28.01
CA MET A 753 -23.54 1.64 -28.01
C MET A 753 -22.90 0.36 -27.44
N GLU A 754 -23.48 -0.28 -26.41
CA GLU A 754 -23.01 -1.58 -25.91
C GLU A 754 -23.02 -2.66 -26.99
N ARG A 755 -24.13 -2.75 -27.73
CA ARG A 755 -24.26 -3.70 -28.85
C ARG A 755 -23.25 -3.39 -29.95
N LEU A 756 -23.10 -2.11 -30.31
CA LEU A 756 -22.13 -1.67 -31.31
C LEU A 756 -20.70 -2.03 -30.89
N ILE A 757 -20.32 -1.76 -29.63
CA ILE A 757 -19.01 -2.09 -29.09
C ILE A 757 -18.80 -3.61 -29.08
N ALA A 758 -19.81 -4.40 -28.72
CA ALA A 758 -19.74 -5.85 -28.73
C ALA A 758 -19.54 -6.40 -30.16
N ASP A 759 -20.25 -5.85 -31.14
CA ASP A 759 -20.13 -6.21 -32.55
C ASP A 759 -18.73 -5.87 -33.08
N ILE A 760 -18.21 -4.67 -32.78
CA ILE A 760 -16.84 -4.26 -33.15
C ILE A 760 -15.81 -5.24 -32.56
N LYS A 761 -15.92 -5.59 -31.28
CA LYS A 761 -15.02 -6.54 -30.62
C LYS A 761 -15.11 -7.93 -31.24
N SER A 762 -16.32 -8.39 -31.60
CA SER A 762 -16.55 -9.69 -32.24
C SER A 762 -15.90 -9.76 -33.63
N ASP A 763 -16.06 -8.70 -34.42
CA ASP A 763 -15.47 -8.57 -35.76
C ASP A 763 -13.93 -8.59 -35.67
N PHE A 764 -13.33 -7.84 -34.73
CA PHE A 764 -11.87 -7.85 -34.51
C PHE A 764 -11.33 -9.20 -34.07
N ARG A 765 -12.01 -9.89 -33.13
CA ARG A 765 -11.62 -11.23 -32.68
C ARG A 765 -11.65 -12.23 -33.83
N SER A 766 -12.67 -12.15 -34.68
CA SER A 766 -12.83 -13.02 -35.85
C SER A 766 -11.71 -12.82 -36.87
N GLU A 767 -11.41 -11.57 -37.23
CA GLU A 767 -10.35 -11.25 -38.20
C GLU A 767 -8.94 -11.61 -37.69
N ILE A 768 -8.65 -11.39 -36.40
CA ILE A 768 -7.36 -11.78 -35.83
C ILE A 768 -7.22 -13.31 -35.76
N SER A 769 -8.28 -14.03 -35.37
CA SER A 769 -8.26 -15.49 -35.37
C SER A 769 -7.98 -16.06 -36.76
N LEU A 770 -8.55 -15.47 -37.82
CA LEU A 770 -8.25 -15.85 -39.21
C LEU A 770 -6.80 -15.58 -39.63
N ASN A 771 -6.15 -14.61 -38.99
CA ASN A 771 -4.77 -14.21 -39.29
C ASN A 771 -3.71 -14.92 -38.45
N ASP A 772 -4.12 -15.70 -37.45
CA ASP A 772 -3.25 -16.50 -36.60
C ASP A 772 -2.34 -17.45 -37.43
N PRO A 773 -1.04 -17.56 -37.13
CA PRO A 773 -0.11 -18.42 -37.86
C PRO A 773 -0.55 -19.89 -37.92
N LYS A 774 -1.14 -20.43 -36.84
CA LYS A 774 -1.64 -21.81 -36.79
C LYS A 774 -2.85 -21.97 -37.69
N VAL A 775 -3.77 -21.01 -37.71
CA VAL A 775 -4.96 -21.02 -38.59
C VAL A 775 -4.57 -20.84 -40.07
N LYS A 776 -3.59 -19.99 -40.37
CA LYS A 776 -3.00 -19.87 -41.72
C LYS A 776 -2.33 -21.16 -42.17
N LYS A 777 -1.58 -21.80 -41.28
CA LYS A 777 -0.95 -23.11 -41.54
C LYS A 777 -2.01 -24.17 -41.80
N LEU A 778 -3.08 -24.22 -40.99
CA LEU A 778 -4.20 -25.13 -41.20
C LEU A 778 -4.84 -24.91 -42.57
N ARG A 779 -5.22 -23.67 -42.91
CA ARG A 779 -5.79 -23.34 -44.22
C ARG A 779 -4.91 -23.78 -45.38
N LYS A 780 -3.59 -23.59 -45.27
CA LYS A 780 -2.64 -24.02 -46.30
C LYS A 780 -2.61 -25.55 -46.42
N LEU A 781 -2.47 -26.26 -45.30
CA LEU A 781 -2.46 -27.72 -45.28
C LEU A 781 -3.79 -28.31 -45.83
N SER A 782 -4.93 -27.74 -45.41
CA SER A 782 -6.25 -28.15 -45.91
C SER A 782 -6.42 -27.85 -47.41
N ALA A 783 -5.91 -26.72 -47.91
CA ALA A 783 -5.94 -26.38 -49.32
C ALA A 783 -5.05 -27.30 -50.16
N ASP A 784 -3.84 -27.62 -49.68
CA ASP A 784 -2.91 -28.55 -50.32
C ASP A 784 -3.53 -29.97 -50.35
N LEU A 785 -4.14 -30.42 -49.24
CA LEU A 785 -4.87 -31.68 -49.16
C LEU A 785 -6.07 -31.72 -50.12
N TYR A 786 -6.84 -30.63 -50.18
CA TYR A 786 -7.99 -30.51 -51.08
C TYR A 786 -7.56 -30.55 -52.56
N GLN A 787 -6.51 -29.81 -52.93
CA GLN A 787 -5.97 -29.86 -54.29
C GLN A 787 -5.52 -31.28 -54.67
N MET A 788 -4.83 -31.97 -53.76
CA MET A 788 -4.35 -33.34 -54.02
C MET A 788 -5.46 -34.38 -54.12
N THR A 789 -6.61 -34.16 -53.48
CA THR A 789 -7.73 -35.11 -53.42
C THR A 789 -8.84 -34.83 -54.43
N ASN A 790 -9.03 -33.57 -54.85
CA ASN A 790 -10.10 -33.13 -55.75
C ASN A 790 -9.64 -32.73 -57.17
N GLN A 791 -8.33 -32.71 -57.48
CA GLN A 791 -7.89 -32.65 -58.87
C GLN A 791 -8.23 -33.99 -59.56
N GLY A 792 -9.29 -33.98 -60.38
CA GLY A 792 -9.62 -35.11 -61.26
C GLY A 792 -8.44 -35.44 -62.16
N GLN A 793 -7.85 -36.63 -62.00
CA GLN A 793 -6.72 -37.07 -62.81
C GLN A 793 -7.21 -37.59 -64.17
N LEU A 794 -6.69 -37.01 -65.25
CA LEU A 794 -6.99 -37.39 -66.64
C LEU A 794 -6.35 -38.72 -67.07
N PHE A 795 -5.45 -39.32 -66.27
CA PHE A 795 -4.73 -40.56 -66.57
C PHE A 795 -4.51 -41.43 -65.32
N GLU A 796 -4.41 -42.76 -65.48
CA GLU A 796 -4.11 -43.72 -64.38
C GLU A 796 -2.66 -43.60 -63.88
N MET A 797 -2.49 -43.48 -62.56
CA MET A 797 -1.17 -43.44 -61.91
C MET A 797 -0.47 -44.81 -61.94
N SER A 798 0.86 -44.80 -62.10
CA SER A 798 1.67 -46.00 -61.91
C SER A 798 1.72 -46.46 -60.43
N LYS A 799 2.08 -47.72 -60.19
CA LYS A 799 2.20 -48.30 -58.82
C LYS A 799 3.10 -47.48 -57.89
N LYS A 800 4.19 -46.91 -58.40
CA LYS A 800 5.15 -46.11 -57.61
C LYS A 800 4.57 -44.74 -57.28
N GLU A 801 3.97 -44.07 -58.26
CA GLU A 801 3.33 -42.76 -58.06
C GLU A 801 2.16 -42.85 -57.08
N LYS A 802 1.36 -43.94 -57.13
CA LYS A 802 0.25 -44.16 -56.21
C LYS A 802 0.72 -44.36 -54.76
N ALA A 803 1.87 -45.02 -54.56
CA ALA A 803 2.46 -45.18 -53.24
C ALA A 803 3.00 -43.85 -52.68
N ASP A 804 3.68 -43.05 -53.50
CA ASP A 804 4.19 -41.74 -53.10
C ASP A 804 3.06 -40.73 -52.82
N TRP A 805 1.98 -40.76 -53.62
CA TRP A 805 0.78 -39.96 -53.39
C TRP A 805 0.07 -40.34 -52.09
N ASN A 806 -0.17 -41.64 -51.86
CA ASN A 806 -0.77 -42.11 -50.61
C ASN A 806 0.05 -41.67 -49.39
N LYS A 807 1.37 -41.82 -49.43
CA LYS A 807 2.26 -41.40 -48.34
C LYS A 807 2.13 -39.92 -48.03
N LYS A 808 2.04 -39.07 -49.06
CA LYS A 808 1.96 -37.62 -48.93
C LYS A 808 0.57 -37.15 -48.46
N VAL A 809 -0.50 -37.80 -48.92
CA VAL A 809 -1.86 -37.57 -48.42
C VAL A 809 -1.97 -37.98 -46.94
N THR A 810 -1.41 -39.13 -46.55
CA THR A 810 -1.37 -39.55 -45.13
C THR A 810 -0.63 -38.53 -44.28
N GLN A 811 0.56 -38.10 -44.71
CA GLN A 811 1.35 -37.10 -44.00
C GLN A 811 0.58 -35.77 -43.82
N LEU A 812 0.02 -35.23 -44.90
CA LEU A 812 -0.76 -33.98 -44.84
C LEU A 812 -2.01 -34.12 -43.97
N THR A 813 -2.68 -35.27 -44.01
CA THR A 813 -3.86 -35.55 -43.18
C THR A 813 -3.49 -35.56 -41.69
N GLU A 814 -2.36 -36.18 -41.34
CA GLU A 814 -1.88 -36.30 -39.97
C GLU A 814 -1.41 -34.93 -39.43
N GLU A 815 -0.67 -34.17 -40.23
CA GLU A 815 -0.29 -32.78 -39.91
C GLU A 815 -1.51 -31.87 -39.77
N THR A 816 -2.51 -31.99 -40.64
CA THR A 816 -3.77 -31.23 -40.56
C THR A 816 -4.50 -31.54 -39.27
N LYS A 817 -4.66 -32.82 -38.93
CA LYS A 817 -5.30 -33.26 -37.67
C LYS A 817 -4.58 -32.76 -36.43
N ILE A 818 -3.25 -32.77 -36.41
CA ILE A 818 -2.47 -32.26 -35.28
C ILE A 818 -2.75 -30.76 -35.09
N VAL A 819 -2.65 -29.97 -36.16
CA VAL A 819 -2.88 -28.52 -36.10
C VAL A 819 -4.35 -28.19 -35.77
N GLU A 820 -5.32 -28.96 -36.31
CA GLU A 820 -6.74 -28.87 -35.94
C GLU A 820 -6.95 -29.16 -34.46
N ALA A 821 -6.37 -30.24 -33.94
CA ALA A 821 -6.48 -30.60 -32.53
C ALA A 821 -5.86 -29.54 -31.62
N GLU A 822 -4.71 -28.96 -31.98
CA GLU A 822 -4.11 -27.84 -31.24
C GLU A 822 -5.02 -26.60 -31.25
N ILE A 823 -5.63 -26.26 -32.39
CA ILE A 823 -6.54 -25.10 -32.50
C ILE A 823 -7.81 -25.34 -31.70
N GLU A 824 -8.41 -26.53 -31.78
CA GLU A 824 -9.60 -26.90 -31.02
C GLU A 824 -9.31 -27.00 -29.53
N GLU A 825 -8.14 -27.51 -29.14
CA GLU A 825 -7.69 -27.52 -27.74
C GLU A 825 -7.57 -26.09 -27.21
N ILE A 826 -6.95 -25.16 -27.97
CA ILE A 826 -6.85 -23.74 -27.60
C ILE A 826 -8.24 -23.09 -27.51
N LYS A 827 -9.13 -23.34 -28.47
CA LYS A 827 -10.50 -22.78 -28.46
C LYS A 827 -11.36 -23.32 -27.32
N ALA A 828 -11.23 -24.60 -27.01
CA ALA A 828 -11.95 -25.27 -25.94
C ALA A 828 -11.26 -25.11 -24.57
N ASN A 829 -10.06 -24.54 -24.51
CA ASN A 829 -9.28 -24.44 -23.28
C ASN A 829 -9.97 -23.48 -22.31
N LYS A 830 -10.34 -24.02 -21.14
CA LYS A 830 -10.96 -23.28 -20.03
C LYS A 830 -10.11 -22.09 -19.56
N ILE A 831 -8.79 -22.12 -19.77
CA ILE A 831 -7.89 -21.01 -19.39
C ILE A 831 -8.28 -19.67 -20.04
N PHE A 832 -8.85 -19.68 -21.25
CA PHE A 832 -9.20 -18.47 -21.99
C PHE A 832 -10.63 -17.98 -21.73
N GLU A 833 -11.36 -18.63 -20.82
CA GLU A 833 -12.73 -18.24 -20.46
C GLU A 833 -12.77 -16.84 -19.85
N ASN A 834 -11.80 -16.52 -18.99
CA ASN A 834 -11.65 -15.23 -18.34
C ASN A 834 -10.47 -14.41 -18.91
N ALA A 835 -9.95 -14.74 -20.10
CA ALA A 835 -8.81 -14.02 -20.68
C ALA A 835 -9.14 -12.54 -20.91
N PHE A 836 -8.18 -11.66 -20.65
CA PHE A 836 -8.35 -10.22 -20.83
C PHE A 836 -7.54 -9.71 -22.02
N GLU A 837 -8.25 -9.29 -23.07
CA GLU A 837 -7.66 -8.79 -24.31
C GLU A 837 -7.46 -7.27 -24.25
N TRP A 838 -6.35 -6.84 -23.65
CA TRP A 838 -6.01 -5.43 -23.40
C TRP A 838 -6.29 -4.47 -24.56
N ARG A 839 -6.00 -4.90 -25.79
CA ARG A 839 -6.18 -4.08 -27.01
C ARG A 839 -7.63 -3.90 -27.42
N PHE A 840 -8.48 -4.89 -27.16
CA PHE A 840 -9.90 -4.78 -27.49
C PHE A 840 -10.68 -4.12 -26.38
N GLU A 841 -10.26 -4.34 -25.13
CA GLU A 841 -10.99 -3.82 -23.98
C GLU A 841 -10.72 -2.32 -23.75
N PHE A 842 -9.56 -1.80 -24.14
CA PHE A 842 -9.18 -0.39 -24.02
C PHE A 842 -8.68 0.19 -25.36
N PRO A 843 -9.53 0.80 -26.20
CA PRO A 843 -9.10 1.45 -27.44
C PRO A 843 -8.27 2.73 -27.23
N GLU A 844 -8.27 3.30 -26.03
CA GLU A 844 -7.54 4.53 -25.67
C GLU A 844 -6.02 4.36 -25.71
N VAL A 845 -5.57 3.12 -25.61
CA VAL A 845 -4.14 2.75 -25.65
C VAL A 845 -3.73 2.19 -27.02
N LEU A 846 -4.57 2.36 -28.05
CA LEU A 846 -4.22 2.10 -29.44
C LEU A 846 -3.88 3.42 -30.16
N ASN A 847 -3.01 3.38 -31.17
CA ASN A 847 -2.88 4.47 -32.15
C ASN A 847 -3.86 4.27 -33.32
N ASP A 848 -3.89 5.21 -34.27
CA ASP A 848 -4.82 5.18 -35.41
C ASP A 848 -4.58 3.99 -36.36
N ASP A 849 -3.37 3.45 -36.34
CA ASP A 849 -2.94 2.26 -37.06
C ASP A 849 -3.32 0.94 -36.34
N GLY A 850 -3.88 1.01 -35.12
CA GLY A 850 -4.24 -0.15 -34.30
C GLY A 850 -3.08 -0.79 -33.53
N ASP A 851 -1.93 -0.12 -33.47
CA ASP A 851 -0.77 -0.55 -32.69
C ASP A 851 -0.97 -0.16 -31.22
N PHE A 852 -0.54 -1.03 -30.30
CA PHE A 852 -0.64 -0.80 -28.86
C PHE A 852 0.43 0.19 -28.40
N VAL A 853 0.00 1.37 -27.93
CA VAL A 853 0.87 2.45 -27.43
C VAL A 853 1.25 2.24 -25.97
N GLY A 854 0.31 1.71 -25.17
CA GLY A 854 0.51 1.46 -23.75
C GLY A 854 0.08 2.61 -22.82
N PHE A 855 0.35 2.42 -21.53
CA PHE A 855 -0.02 3.33 -20.44
C PHE A 855 1.17 4.19 -19.99
N ASP A 856 0.91 5.43 -19.59
CA ASP A 856 1.93 6.34 -19.03
C ASP A 856 2.33 5.92 -17.60
N VAL A 857 1.40 5.33 -16.85
CA VAL A 857 1.61 4.83 -15.49
C VAL A 857 0.96 3.45 -15.31
N VAL A 858 1.70 2.52 -14.73
CA VAL A 858 1.17 1.25 -14.21
C VAL A 858 1.47 1.16 -12.71
N ILE A 859 0.44 1.08 -11.87
CA ILE A 859 0.57 1.17 -10.41
C ILE A 859 -0.36 0.17 -9.75
N GLY A 860 0.04 -0.41 -8.61
CA GLY A 860 -0.81 -1.37 -7.89
C GLY A 860 -0.08 -2.25 -6.88
N ASN A 861 -0.82 -3.17 -6.30
CA ASN A 861 -0.32 -4.23 -5.42
C ASN A 861 -0.71 -5.61 -6.00
N PRO A 862 0.14 -6.22 -6.84
CA PRO A 862 -0.19 -7.48 -7.51
C PRO A 862 -0.34 -8.66 -6.53
N PRO A 863 -1.09 -9.72 -6.88
CA PRO A 863 -1.29 -10.88 -6.01
C PRO A 863 -0.02 -11.75 -5.84
N TYR A 864 0.17 -12.32 -4.65
CA TYR A 864 1.33 -13.15 -4.27
C TYR A 864 0.98 -14.65 -4.19
N VAL A 865 0.84 -15.32 -5.34
CA VAL A 865 0.44 -16.73 -5.43
C VAL A 865 1.58 -17.59 -5.98
N ASN A 866 2.07 -18.51 -5.15
CA ASN A 866 3.17 -19.40 -5.50
C ASN A 866 2.71 -20.74 -6.13
N SER A 867 3.38 -21.14 -7.20
CA SER A 867 3.09 -22.38 -7.94
C SER A 867 3.36 -23.71 -7.20
N LYS A 868 3.91 -23.69 -5.97
CA LYS A 868 4.04 -24.89 -5.12
C LYS A 868 2.75 -25.33 -4.43
N GLY A 869 1.75 -24.47 -4.30
CA GLY A 869 0.48 -24.80 -3.64
C GLY A 869 -0.54 -25.47 -4.56
N GLU A 870 -1.58 -26.08 -3.99
CA GLU A 870 -2.72 -26.68 -4.73
C GLU A 870 -3.56 -25.67 -5.54
N LYS A 871 -3.18 -24.38 -5.55
CA LYS A 871 -3.92 -23.27 -6.16
C LYS A 871 -3.51 -22.93 -7.61
N PHE A 872 -2.42 -23.53 -8.13
CA PHE A 872 -1.96 -23.24 -9.50
C PHE A 872 -2.48 -24.30 -10.48
N GLU A 873 -3.45 -23.94 -11.33
CA GLU A 873 -3.95 -24.86 -12.36
C GLU A 873 -2.82 -25.25 -13.34
N SER A 874 -2.80 -26.52 -13.74
CA SER A 874 -1.78 -27.06 -14.66
C SER A 874 -1.80 -26.35 -16.02
N SER A 875 -2.99 -26.00 -16.51
CA SER A 875 -3.22 -25.22 -17.74
C SER A 875 -2.53 -23.84 -17.67
N PHE A 876 -2.74 -23.10 -16.58
CA PHE A 876 -2.12 -21.78 -16.39
C PHE A 876 -0.60 -21.86 -16.30
N LYS A 877 -0.07 -22.91 -15.66
CA LYS A 877 1.38 -23.12 -15.60
C LYS A 877 2.00 -23.32 -16.99
N SER A 878 1.38 -24.13 -17.85
CA SER A 878 1.85 -24.33 -19.23
C SER A 878 1.81 -23.03 -20.02
N TYR A 879 0.69 -22.30 -19.95
CA TYR A 879 0.55 -21.00 -20.60
C TYR A 879 1.61 -19.99 -20.12
N ALA A 880 1.86 -19.90 -18.82
CA ALA A 880 2.85 -18.98 -18.26
C ALA A 880 4.27 -19.30 -18.73
N LEU A 881 4.63 -20.58 -18.84
CA LEU A 881 5.94 -21.03 -19.35
C LEU A 881 6.15 -20.70 -20.83
N GLU A 882 5.08 -20.72 -21.63
CA GLU A 882 5.13 -20.39 -23.06
C GLU A 882 5.16 -18.88 -23.32
N ASN A 883 4.46 -18.08 -22.51
CA ASN A 883 4.18 -16.67 -22.81
C ASN A 883 4.98 -15.66 -21.97
N TYR A 884 5.62 -16.06 -20.88
CA TYR A 884 6.40 -15.17 -20.01
C TYR A 884 7.86 -15.60 -19.91
N LYS A 885 8.77 -14.66 -20.17
CA LYS A 885 10.23 -14.90 -20.11
C LYS A 885 10.70 -15.11 -18.68
N THR A 886 10.00 -14.52 -17.72
CA THR A 886 10.31 -14.63 -16.28
C THR A 886 9.74 -15.89 -15.61
N SER A 887 9.00 -16.73 -16.34
CA SER A 887 8.50 -18.03 -15.83
C SER A 887 9.63 -19.04 -15.65
N ARG A 888 10.33 -18.93 -14.52
CA ARG A 888 11.49 -19.76 -14.13
C ARG A 888 11.31 -20.29 -12.72
N TYR A 889 11.92 -21.46 -12.46
CA TYR A 889 11.90 -22.12 -11.15
C TYR A 889 10.47 -22.38 -10.61
N GLN A 890 10.05 -21.64 -9.60
CA GLN A 890 8.71 -21.64 -9.02
C GLN A 890 8.11 -20.29 -9.34
N ILE A 891 7.16 -20.30 -10.25
CA ILE A 891 6.42 -19.13 -10.69
C ILE A 891 5.67 -18.56 -9.49
N ASP A 892 5.77 -17.24 -9.33
CA ASP A 892 4.97 -16.44 -8.43
C ASP A 892 4.27 -15.36 -9.25
N THR A 893 2.98 -15.13 -9.02
CA THR A 893 2.16 -14.29 -9.88
C THR A 893 2.65 -12.84 -9.94
N TYR A 894 3.17 -12.28 -8.84
CA TYR A 894 3.67 -10.90 -8.85
C TYR A 894 4.83 -10.69 -9.82
N ILE A 895 5.68 -11.70 -10.05
CA ILE A 895 6.77 -11.63 -11.03
C ILE A 895 6.20 -11.51 -12.45
N LEU A 896 5.15 -12.27 -12.75
CA LEU A 896 4.45 -12.17 -14.03
C LEU A 896 3.78 -10.81 -14.20
N PHE A 897 3.23 -10.23 -13.13
CA PHE A 897 2.67 -8.88 -13.16
C PHE A 897 3.72 -7.80 -13.41
N ILE A 898 4.95 -7.93 -12.89
CA ILE A 898 6.06 -7.01 -13.23
C ILE A 898 6.38 -7.10 -14.73
N GLU A 899 6.55 -8.30 -15.29
CA GLU A 899 6.77 -8.47 -16.73
C GLU A 899 5.58 -7.92 -17.55
N LYS A 900 4.35 -8.17 -17.09
CA LYS A 900 3.14 -7.64 -17.72
C LYS A 900 3.13 -6.12 -17.71
N ALA A 901 3.49 -5.48 -16.60
CA ALA A 901 3.56 -4.02 -16.50
C ALA A 901 4.59 -3.43 -17.47
N ILE A 902 5.77 -4.04 -17.63
CA ILE A 902 6.77 -3.63 -18.64
C ILE A 902 6.18 -3.68 -20.06
N ASN A 903 5.35 -4.69 -20.34
CA ASN A 903 4.68 -4.84 -21.63
C ASN A 903 3.49 -3.88 -21.82
N LEU A 904 2.85 -3.45 -20.72
CA LEU A 904 1.73 -2.50 -20.75
C LEU A 904 2.17 -1.03 -20.80
N MET A 905 3.36 -0.70 -20.29
CA MET A 905 3.90 0.66 -20.32
C MET A 905 4.27 1.11 -21.74
N ASN A 906 3.99 2.38 -22.03
CA ASN A 906 4.55 3.08 -23.17
C ASN A 906 6.06 3.35 -22.97
N GLU A 907 6.73 3.82 -24.03
CA GLU A 907 8.11 4.30 -23.91
C GLU A 907 8.16 5.47 -22.92
N ASN A 908 9.12 5.44 -22.00
CA ASN A 908 9.27 6.31 -20.83
C ASN A 908 8.15 6.25 -19.78
N GLY A 909 7.18 5.35 -19.91
CA GLY A 909 6.15 5.11 -18.90
C GLY A 909 6.75 4.65 -17.56
N TYR A 910 6.02 4.90 -16.47
CA TYR A 910 6.44 4.58 -15.11
C TYR A 910 5.65 3.41 -14.53
N MET A 911 6.33 2.57 -13.75
CA MET A 911 5.71 1.51 -12.96
C MET A 911 6.05 1.70 -11.49
N THR A 912 5.06 1.51 -10.61
CA THR A 912 5.31 1.43 -9.16
C THR A 912 4.47 0.33 -8.53
N TYR A 913 5.11 -0.72 -8.00
CA TYR A 913 4.44 -1.88 -7.40
C TYR A 913 4.91 -2.18 -5.99
N ILE A 914 4.01 -2.74 -5.18
CA ILE A 914 4.35 -3.42 -3.93
C ILE A 914 4.63 -4.88 -4.23
N THR A 915 5.83 -5.37 -3.88
CA THR A 915 6.22 -6.76 -4.13
C THR A 915 6.98 -7.35 -2.95
N PRO A 916 7.02 -8.68 -2.78
CA PRO A 916 7.91 -9.31 -1.79
C PRO A 916 9.39 -9.01 -2.10
N ASN A 917 10.24 -8.89 -1.08
CA ASN A 917 11.69 -8.64 -1.28
C ASN A 917 12.47 -9.89 -1.73
N ALA A 918 11.88 -11.09 -1.61
CA ALA A 918 12.59 -12.36 -1.74
C ALA A 918 13.27 -12.59 -3.11
N TRP A 919 12.73 -12.02 -4.20
CA TRP A 919 13.28 -12.19 -5.53
C TRP A 919 14.58 -11.41 -5.77
N LEU A 920 14.90 -10.41 -4.95
CA LEU A 920 16.09 -9.57 -5.08
C LEU A 920 17.40 -10.38 -4.93
N ASN A 921 17.39 -11.42 -4.08
CA ASN A 921 18.59 -12.20 -3.73
C ASN A 921 18.46 -13.72 -3.98
N ASN A 922 17.31 -14.20 -4.46
CA ASN A 922 17.13 -15.63 -4.72
C ASN A 922 18.01 -16.13 -5.88
N LEU A 923 18.88 -17.12 -5.60
CA LEU A 923 19.84 -17.68 -6.56
C LEU A 923 19.17 -18.25 -7.82
N PHE A 924 17.93 -18.77 -7.73
CA PHE A 924 17.22 -19.36 -8.86
C PHE A 924 16.51 -18.34 -9.76
N LEU A 925 16.51 -17.06 -9.39
CA LEU A 925 15.84 -15.97 -10.11
C LEU A 925 16.83 -14.99 -10.77
N SER A 926 18.06 -15.43 -11.06
CA SER A 926 19.09 -14.60 -11.72
C SER A 926 18.65 -14.07 -13.09
N GLU A 927 18.01 -14.92 -13.90
CA GLU A 927 17.51 -14.55 -15.22
C GLU A 927 16.29 -13.63 -15.15
N VAL A 928 15.47 -13.76 -14.09
CA VAL A 928 14.33 -12.85 -13.84
C VAL A 928 14.84 -11.46 -13.52
N ARG A 929 15.83 -11.34 -12.61
CA ARG A 929 16.46 -10.05 -12.31
C ARG A 929 17.14 -9.45 -13.52
N LYS A 930 17.88 -10.26 -14.29
CA LYS A 930 18.51 -9.83 -15.54
C LYS A 930 17.48 -9.24 -16.50
N TYR A 931 16.39 -9.96 -16.73
CA TYR A 931 15.30 -9.49 -17.60
C TYR A 931 14.76 -8.14 -17.15
N PHE A 932 14.45 -7.95 -15.86
CA PHE A 932 13.94 -6.67 -15.37
C PHE A 932 14.96 -5.54 -15.51
N ILE A 933 16.23 -5.77 -15.17
CA ILE A 933 17.29 -4.77 -15.28
C ILE A 933 17.57 -4.40 -16.75
N GLU A 934 17.40 -5.32 -17.69
CA GLU A 934 17.63 -5.05 -19.12
C GLU A 934 16.43 -4.39 -19.82
N ASN A 935 15.21 -4.52 -19.28
CA ASN A 935 13.99 -4.04 -19.93
C ASN A 935 13.30 -2.88 -19.18
N MET A 936 13.85 -2.45 -18.03
CA MET A 936 13.34 -1.35 -17.22
C MET A 936 14.46 -0.72 -16.40
N ASN A 937 14.45 0.61 -16.24
CA ASN A 937 15.30 1.25 -15.26
C ASN A 937 14.63 1.23 -13.88
N LEU A 938 15.34 0.73 -12.89
CA LEU A 938 14.97 0.73 -11.49
C LEU A 938 15.28 2.12 -10.94
N ILE A 939 14.23 2.91 -10.71
CA ILE A 939 14.36 4.27 -10.16
C ILE A 939 14.50 4.21 -8.64
N GLU A 940 13.69 3.38 -7.99
CA GLU A 940 13.62 3.33 -6.54
C GLU A 940 13.26 1.92 -6.05
N ILE A 941 13.93 1.48 -4.99
CA ILE A 941 13.54 0.33 -4.18
C ILE A 941 13.42 0.78 -2.73
N CYS A 942 12.21 0.82 -2.19
CA CYS A 942 11.98 1.15 -0.79
C CYS A 942 11.70 -0.10 0.03
N ASN A 943 12.54 -0.39 1.03
CA ASN A 943 12.31 -1.46 1.99
C ASN A 943 11.22 -1.09 3.00
N MET A 944 10.21 -1.95 3.15
CA MET A 944 9.14 -1.76 4.12
C MET A 944 9.34 -2.75 5.28
N PRO A 945 9.51 -2.27 6.52
CA PRO A 945 9.61 -3.16 7.69
C PRO A 945 8.34 -4.01 7.84
N SER A 946 8.48 -5.24 8.36
CA SER A 946 7.39 -6.22 8.46
C SER A 946 6.16 -5.73 9.25
N ILE A 947 6.32 -4.69 10.08
CA ILE A 947 5.25 -4.12 10.91
C ILE A 947 4.24 -3.28 10.12
N VAL A 948 4.55 -2.92 8.87
CA VAL A 948 3.72 -2.03 8.05
C VAL A 948 2.42 -2.71 7.57
N PHE A 949 2.44 -4.02 7.40
CA PHE A 949 1.26 -4.82 7.05
C PHE A 949 0.90 -5.71 8.25
N GLU A 950 0.08 -5.20 9.17
CA GLU A 950 -0.26 -5.88 10.44
C GLU A 950 -0.73 -7.35 10.27
N GLU A 951 -1.34 -7.67 9.13
CA GLU A 951 -1.92 -8.99 8.84
C GLU A 951 -1.04 -9.87 7.92
N ALA A 952 0.12 -9.38 7.42
CA ALA A 952 1.00 -10.13 6.51
C ALA A 952 2.38 -10.43 7.14
N VAL A 953 2.86 -11.67 6.97
CA VAL A 953 4.18 -12.14 7.49
C VAL A 953 5.26 -12.05 6.40
N VAL A 954 5.09 -11.17 5.40
CA VAL A 954 5.97 -11.09 4.23
C VAL A 954 6.65 -9.73 4.21
N ASP A 955 7.97 -9.73 4.15
CA ASP A 955 8.75 -8.52 3.92
C ASP A 955 8.54 -8.02 2.49
N THR A 956 8.14 -6.76 2.37
CA THR A 956 7.75 -6.15 1.11
C THR A 956 8.64 -4.96 0.76
N ILE A 957 8.66 -4.64 -0.52
CA ILE A 957 9.32 -3.47 -1.09
C ILE A 957 8.33 -2.69 -1.95
N ILE A 958 8.51 -1.37 -2.02
CA ILE A 958 7.98 -0.56 -3.11
C ILE A 958 9.05 -0.55 -4.21
N LEU A 959 8.71 -1.06 -5.39
CA LEU A 959 9.55 -1.11 -6.57
C LEU A 959 9.05 -0.08 -7.58
N SER A 960 9.84 0.95 -7.86
CA SER A 960 9.54 1.96 -8.88
C SER A 960 10.53 1.88 -10.03
N GLY A 961 10.05 1.96 -11.26
CA GLY A 961 10.89 1.97 -12.45
C GLY A 961 10.26 2.67 -13.64
N ASN A 962 11.02 2.86 -14.72
CA ASN A 962 10.51 3.36 -15.99
C ASN A 962 11.08 2.65 -17.20
N LYS A 963 10.35 2.68 -18.32
CA LYS A 963 10.74 2.08 -19.59
C LYS A 963 11.50 3.07 -20.47
N SER A 964 12.65 3.55 -20.00
CA SER A 964 13.46 4.54 -20.73
C SER A 964 14.81 3.97 -21.13
N LYS A 965 15.40 4.52 -22.20
CA LYS A 965 16.78 4.20 -22.61
C LYS A 965 17.84 4.96 -21.81
N GLN A 966 17.44 6.03 -21.12
CA GLN A 966 18.36 6.82 -20.31
C GLN A 966 18.52 6.16 -18.94
N GLU A 967 19.71 5.63 -18.68
CA GLU A 967 20.04 5.04 -17.38
C GLU A 967 19.98 6.09 -16.27
N VAL A 968 19.41 5.68 -15.13
CA VAL A 968 19.33 6.47 -13.91
C VAL A 968 19.86 5.65 -12.75
N ASP A 969 20.37 6.32 -11.73
CA ASP A 969 20.76 5.66 -10.50
C ASP A 969 19.53 5.18 -9.72
N THR A 970 19.58 3.95 -9.24
CA THR A 970 18.57 3.35 -8.37
C THR A 970 18.72 3.85 -6.95
N LYS A 971 17.69 4.50 -6.42
CA LYS A 971 17.63 4.97 -5.03
C LYS A 971 17.13 3.85 -4.12
N ILE A 972 17.83 3.60 -3.03
CA ILE A 972 17.40 2.67 -1.98
C ILE A 972 16.87 3.46 -0.81
N LYS A 973 15.60 3.24 -0.47
CA LYS A 973 14.93 3.89 0.65
C LYS A 973 14.52 2.88 1.72
N THR A 974 14.23 3.37 2.91
CA THR A 974 13.54 2.61 3.96
C THR A 974 12.42 3.46 4.53
N TYR A 975 11.33 2.81 4.94
CA TYR A 975 10.28 3.47 5.70
C TYR A 975 10.61 3.41 7.21
N SER A 976 10.54 4.56 7.88
CA SER A 976 10.77 4.75 9.32
C SER A 976 9.62 5.55 9.95
N VAL A 977 9.66 5.78 11.27
CA VAL A 977 8.70 6.66 11.97
C VAL A 977 8.72 8.10 11.41
N ASN A 978 9.82 8.52 10.78
CA ASN A 978 9.94 9.85 10.16
C ASN A 978 9.55 9.84 8.67
N GLY A 979 9.04 8.72 8.14
CA GLY A 979 8.63 8.56 6.74
C GLY A 979 9.66 7.84 5.87
N PHE A 980 9.66 8.15 4.57
CA PHE A 980 10.51 7.50 3.58
C PHE A 980 11.89 8.16 3.52
N GLU A 981 12.94 7.46 3.95
CA GLU A 981 14.31 7.97 4.05
C GLU A 981 15.22 7.34 3.00
N LEU A 982 16.05 8.16 2.34
CA LEU A 982 17.09 7.67 1.42
C LEU A 982 18.25 7.07 2.21
N VAL A 983 18.52 5.80 1.95
CA VAL A 983 19.59 5.02 2.60
C VAL A 983 20.82 4.96 1.70
N ASN A 984 20.63 4.71 0.41
CA ASN A 984 21.74 4.52 -0.53
C ASN A 984 21.33 4.79 -1.98
N GLN A 985 22.31 4.82 -2.89
CA GLN A 985 22.11 5.01 -4.32
C GLN A 985 23.12 4.17 -5.11
N TYR A 986 22.64 3.49 -6.15
CA TYR A 986 23.42 2.54 -6.96
C TYR A 986 23.27 2.82 -8.44
N LYS A 987 24.34 2.60 -9.21
CA LYS A 987 24.20 2.50 -10.67
C LYS A 987 23.54 1.18 -11.00
N GLN A 988 22.52 1.19 -11.85
CA GLN A 988 21.83 -0.03 -12.26
C GLN A 988 22.78 -1.09 -12.85
N THR A 989 23.79 -0.65 -13.61
CA THR A 989 24.82 -1.53 -14.19
C THR A 989 25.58 -2.33 -13.13
N ASP A 990 25.72 -1.81 -11.90
CA ASP A 990 26.38 -2.54 -10.81
C ASP A 990 25.60 -3.80 -10.42
N PHE A 991 24.29 -3.84 -10.60
CA PHE A 991 23.50 -5.04 -10.33
C PHE A 991 23.78 -6.16 -11.33
N LEU A 992 24.04 -5.85 -12.60
CA LEU A 992 24.44 -6.85 -13.62
C LEU A 992 25.85 -7.40 -13.39
N LEU A 993 26.71 -6.63 -12.72
CA LEU A 993 28.06 -7.08 -12.36
C LEU A 993 28.06 -7.96 -11.10
N ASN A 994 26.99 -7.94 -10.31
CA ASN A 994 26.89 -8.78 -9.11
C ASN A 994 26.68 -10.25 -9.50
N GLN A 995 27.24 -11.17 -8.70
CA GLN A 995 27.04 -12.60 -8.89
C GLN A 995 25.54 -12.94 -8.90
N ASN A 996 25.09 -13.63 -9.95
CA ASN A 996 23.67 -13.96 -10.18
C ASN A 996 22.76 -12.73 -10.34
N ASN A 997 23.30 -11.56 -10.69
CA ASN A 997 22.56 -10.30 -10.83
C ASN A 997 21.81 -9.89 -9.55
N SER A 998 22.38 -10.16 -8.36
CA SER A 998 21.69 -9.91 -7.08
C SER A 998 21.54 -8.41 -6.79
N ILE A 999 20.39 -8.01 -6.27
CA ILE A 999 20.09 -6.63 -5.86
C ILE A 999 20.10 -6.60 -4.32
N ASN A 1000 21.25 -6.27 -3.74
CA ASN A 1000 21.38 -6.21 -2.29
C ASN A 1000 21.11 -4.79 -1.78
N ILE A 1001 19.90 -4.59 -1.27
CA ILE A 1001 19.42 -3.30 -0.76
C ILE A 1001 19.97 -2.94 0.64
N PHE A 1002 20.58 -3.91 1.35
CA PHE A 1002 21.14 -3.70 2.69
C PHE A 1002 22.64 -3.44 2.67
N LEU A 1003 23.30 -3.72 1.55
CA LEU A 1003 24.70 -3.40 1.36
C LEU A 1003 24.87 -1.87 1.31
N ASN A 1004 25.99 -1.36 1.79
CA ASN A 1004 26.42 0.00 1.50
C ASN A 1004 27.52 0.01 0.43
N SER A 1005 27.70 1.12 -0.28
CA SER A 1005 28.66 1.22 -1.39
C SER A 1005 30.10 0.90 -0.96
N LYS A 1006 30.48 1.21 0.29
CA LYS A 1006 31.81 0.91 0.83
C LYS A 1006 32.01 -0.58 1.08
N ALA A 1007 31.00 -1.26 1.64
CA ALA A 1007 31.00 -2.70 1.83
C ALA A 1007 31.07 -3.43 0.48
N GLN A 1008 30.38 -2.95 -0.55
CA GLN A 1008 30.44 -3.55 -1.89
C GLN A 1008 31.83 -3.55 -2.50
N VAL A 1009 32.55 -2.42 -2.41
CA VAL A 1009 33.94 -2.31 -2.89
C VAL A 1009 34.84 -3.30 -2.15
N LEU A 1010 34.66 -3.42 -0.83
CA LEU A 1010 35.40 -4.36 0.00
C LEU A 1010 35.11 -5.83 -0.36
N LEU A 1011 33.84 -6.19 -0.60
CA LEU A 1011 33.47 -7.54 -1.04
C LEU A 1011 34.12 -7.89 -2.39
N ARG A 1012 34.07 -6.98 -3.39
CA ARG A 1012 34.71 -7.20 -4.69
C ARG A 1012 36.22 -7.39 -4.54
N LYS A 1013 36.89 -6.56 -3.73
CA LYS A 1013 38.33 -6.68 -3.42
C LYS A 1013 38.69 -8.03 -2.80
N MET A 1014 37.84 -8.56 -1.92
CA MET A 1014 38.02 -9.90 -1.36
C MET A 1014 37.88 -11.00 -2.41
N GLU A 1015 36.89 -10.89 -3.30
CA GLU A 1015 36.63 -11.88 -4.37
C GLU A 1015 37.73 -11.86 -5.43
N ASP A 1016 38.20 -10.69 -5.85
CA ASP A 1016 39.20 -10.53 -6.91
C ASP A 1016 40.61 -10.96 -6.48
N SER A 1017 40.91 -10.87 -5.18
CA SER A 1017 42.23 -11.21 -4.64
C SER A 1017 42.36 -12.64 -4.10
N ALA A 1018 41.30 -13.44 -4.18
CA ALA A 1018 41.22 -14.74 -3.55
C ALA A 1018 40.69 -15.84 -4.48
N ASN A 1019 41.03 -17.09 -4.17
CA ASN A 1019 40.45 -18.25 -4.85
C ASN A 1019 39.25 -18.77 -4.07
N ARG A 1020 38.25 -19.34 -4.75
CA ARG A 1020 37.08 -19.96 -4.10
C ARG A 1020 37.50 -21.22 -3.35
N LEU A 1021 36.90 -21.49 -2.18
CA LEU A 1021 37.20 -22.69 -1.37
C LEU A 1021 37.12 -24.00 -2.16
N GLN A 1022 36.15 -24.12 -3.07
CA GLN A 1022 35.97 -25.31 -3.92
C GLN A 1022 37.12 -25.54 -4.93
N SER A 1023 37.98 -24.55 -5.18
CA SER A 1023 39.10 -24.72 -6.12
C SER A 1023 40.23 -25.61 -5.59
N PHE A 1024 40.26 -25.86 -4.28
CA PHE A 1024 41.26 -26.70 -3.62
C PHE A 1024 40.64 -27.74 -2.67
N THR A 1025 39.30 -27.81 -2.60
CA THR A 1025 38.60 -28.80 -1.78
C THR A 1025 37.40 -29.42 -2.47
N SER A 1026 37.21 -30.71 -2.20
CA SER A 1026 35.99 -31.45 -2.48
C SER A 1026 34.96 -31.15 -1.38
N ILE A 1027 33.85 -30.50 -1.74
CA ILE A 1027 32.86 -29.99 -0.76
C ILE A 1027 31.54 -30.76 -0.81
N ALA A 1028 31.08 -31.18 0.37
CA ALA A 1028 29.80 -31.87 0.54
C ALA A 1028 29.05 -31.39 1.79
N ARG A 1029 27.76 -31.70 1.82
CA ARG A 1029 26.96 -31.66 3.05
C ARG A 1029 27.03 -33.02 3.74
N GLY A 1030 26.97 -33.04 5.07
CA GLY A 1030 26.83 -34.28 5.84
C GLY A 1030 25.59 -35.10 5.46
N VAL A 1031 25.46 -36.25 6.12
CA VAL A 1031 24.47 -37.27 5.76
C VAL A 1031 23.05 -36.80 6.07
N GLY A 1032 22.13 -37.11 5.16
CA GLY A 1032 20.70 -37.02 5.42
C GLY A 1032 20.20 -38.35 5.95
N VAL A 1033 19.76 -38.40 7.20
CA VAL A 1033 19.37 -39.67 7.84
C VAL A 1033 18.03 -40.17 7.29
N TYR A 1034 17.02 -39.29 7.22
CA TYR A 1034 15.66 -39.67 6.80
C TYR A 1034 15.08 -38.75 5.73
N HIS A 1035 14.34 -39.33 4.76
CA HIS A 1035 13.59 -38.59 3.76
C HIS A 1035 12.42 -39.41 3.19
N LYS A 1036 11.24 -38.79 2.97
CA LYS A 1036 10.05 -39.51 2.44
C LYS A 1036 10.29 -40.16 1.07
N ARG A 1037 11.08 -39.51 0.20
CA ARG A 1037 11.34 -39.98 -1.18
C ARG A 1037 12.08 -41.33 -1.26
N VAL A 1038 12.74 -41.76 -0.18
CA VAL A 1038 13.42 -43.06 -0.11
C VAL A 1038 12.61 -44.10 0.68
N GLY A 1039 11.33 -43.82 0.97
CA GLY A 1039 10.42 -44.76 1.63
C GLY A 1039 10.45 -44.75 3.17
N HIS A 1040 11.10 -43.79 3.81
CA HIS A 1040 11.13 -43.70 5.28
C HIS A 1040 9.80 -43.17 5.83
N THR A 1041 9.15 -43.94 6.70
CA THR A 1041 7.84 -43.62 7.31
C THR A 1041 7.99 -42.67 8.50
N LYS A 1042 6.88 -42.06 8.96
CA LYS A 1042 6.90 -41.18 10.14
C LYS A 1042 7.28 -41.95 11.41
N GLU A 1043 6.87 -43.21 11.50
CA GLU A 1043 7.15 -44.12 12.62
C GLU A 1043 8.63 -44.45 12.69
N LEU A 1044 9.28 -44.72 11.55
CA LEU A 1044 10.72 -44.95 11.46
C LEU A 1044 11.53 -43.72 11.91
N ILE A 1045 11.08 -42.52 11.51
CA ILE A 1045 11.71 -41.25 11.92
C ILE A 1045 11.58 -41.03 13.42
N ALA A 1046 10.42 -41.35 14.00
CA ALA A 1046 10.17 -41.19 15.43
C ALA A 1046 11.00 -42.16 16.30
N GLN A 1047 11.26 -43.37 15.80
CA GLN A 1047 12.08 -44.37 16.49
C GLN A 1047 13.59 -44.10 16.40
N ASP A 1048 14.03 -43.27 15.43
CA ASP A 1048 15.44 -42.91 15.14
C ASP A 1048 16.45 -44.08 15.28
N PRO A 1049 16.19 -45.27 14.67
CA PRO A 1049 16.99 -46.47 14.92
C PRO A 1049 18.44 -46.36 14.46
N TYR A 1050 18.77 -45.40 13.60
CA TYR A 1050 20.10 -45.24 13.03
C TYR A 1050 21.03 -44.39 13.88
N GLN A 1051 20.53 -43.75 14.96
CA GLN A 1051 21.35 -42.96 15.86
C GLN A 1051 21.38 -43.61 17.26
N SER A 1052 22.52 -43.47 17.93
CA SER A 1052 22.73 -44.04 19.26
C SER A 1052 23.74 -43.21 20.05
N LYS A 1053 23.69 -43.26 21.39
CA LYS A 1053 24.74 -42.71 22.25
C LYS A 1053 25.94 -43.66 22.40
N GLU A 1054 25.72 -44.94 22.13
CA GLU A 1054 26.71 -46.00 22.27
C GLU A 1054 26.87 -46.78 20.95
N LYS A 1055 28.04 -47.36 20.74
CA LYS A 1055 28.31 -48.21 19.58
C LYS A 1055 27.61 -49.57 19.76
N LYS A 1056 26.51 -49.79 19.03
CA LYS A 1056 25.71 -51.02 19.10
C LYS A 1056 26.35 -52.19 18.33
N ASP A 1057 26.86 -51.92 17.14
CA ASP A 1057 27.51 -52.90 16.26
C ASP A 1057 28.53 -52.21 15.33
N ASN A 1058 29.06 -52.94 14.34
CA ASN A 1058 30.07 -52.43 13.40
C ASN A 1058 29.54 -51.38 12.40
N THR A 1059 28.22 -51.27 12.24
CA THR A 1059 27.61 -50.21 11.41
C THR A 1059 27.58 -48.86 12.14
N PHE A 1060 27.57 -48.87 13.48
CA PHE A 1060 27.57 -47.66 14.31
C PHE A 1060 28.98 -47.07 14.43
N VAL A 1061 29.21 -45.98 13.71
CA VAL A 1061 30.48 -45.26 13.66
C VAL A 1061 30.36 -43.88 14.33
N PRO A 1062 31.47 -43.28 14.79
CA PRO A 1062 31.46 -41.97 15.43
C PRO A 1062 30.74 -40.89 14.61
N TYR A 1063 29.85 -40.13 15.26
CA TYR A 1063 28.95 -39.19 14.60
C TYR A 1063 29.05 -37.77 15.18
N LEU A 1064 29.28 -36.78 14.32
CA LEU A 1064 29.34 -35.36 14.67
C LEU A 1064 28.11 -34.61 14.17
N ARG A 1065 27.54 -33.77 15.04
CA ARG A 1065 26.45 -32.84 14.69
C ARG A 1065 26.95 -31.40 14.79
N GLY A 1066 26.17 -30.44 14.27
CA GLY A 1066 26.54 -29.02 14.33
C GLY A 1066 26.91 -28.51 15.73
N LYS A 1067 26.29 -29.05 16.80
CA LYS A 1067 26.62 -28.70 18.20
C LYS A 1067 28.04 -29.09 18.64
N ASN A 1068 28.62 -30.11 18.02
CA ASN A 1068 29.96 -30.64 18.32
C ASN A 1068 31.08 -29.82 17.67
N ILE A 1069 30.76 -29.01 16.66
CA ILE A 1069 31.73 -28.15 15.99
C ILE A 1069 31.85 -26.86 16.81
N LYS A 1070 33.04 -26.62 17.35
CA LYS A 1070 33.42 -25.39 18.06
C LYS A 1070 34.44 -24.61 17.21
N PRO A 1071 34.68 -23.33 17.49
CA PRO A 1071 35.74 -22.60 16.80
C PRO A 1071 37.06 -23.34 16.94
N TYR A 1072 37.67 -23.67 15.80
CA TYR A 1072 38.95 -24.38 15.62
C TYR A 1072 39.02 -25.85 16.08
N THR A 1073 38.11 -26.33 16.92
CA THR A 1073 38.17 -27.66 17.55
C THR A 1073 36.84 -28.42 17.52
N ILE A 1074 36.92 -29.72 17.82
CA ILE A 1074 35.76 -30.62 17.89
C ILE A 1074 35.56 -31.06 19.34
N ASP A 1075 34.34 -30.90 19.84
CA ASP A 1075 33.91 -31.37 21.15
C ASP A 1075 33.03 -32.62 20.97
N TRP A 1076 33.68 -33.78 20.91
CA TRP A 1076 33.02 -35.08 20.84
C TRP A 1076 33.46 -35.94 22.02
N LYS A 1077 32.51 -36.25 22.91
CA LYS A 1077 32.75 -36.92 24.20
C LYS A 1077 32.41 -38.41 24.15
N ASN A 1078 32.62 -39.03 22.99
CA ASN A 1078 32.24 -40.42 22.73
C ASN A 1078 30.74 -40.69 22.97
N ASP A 1079 29.89 -39.72 22.65
CA ASP A 1079 28.48 -39.67 23.09
C ASP A 1079 27.45 -39.78 21.94
N SER A 1080 27.91 -39.99 20.70
CA SER A 1080 27.04 -40.05 19.53
C SER A 1080 27.64 -40.91 18.41
N PHE A 1081 26.85 -41.87 17.95
CA PHE A 1081 27.15 -42.82 16.87
C PHE A 1081 26.00 -42.89 15.87
N ILE A 1082 26.33 -43.20 14.61
CA ILE A 1082 25.35 -43.40 13.53
C ILE A 1082 25.60 -44.71 12.80
N SER A 1083 24.53 -45.45 12.51
CA SER A 1083 24.54 -46.60 11.63
C SER A 1083 24.69 -46.14 10.17
N TYR A 1084 25.91 -46.21 9.65
CA TYR A 1084 26.26 -45.68 8.33
C TYR A 1084 26.16 -46.74 7.23
N GLY A 1085 25.29 -46.52 6.25
CA GLY A 1085 25.10 -47.43 5.12
C GLY A 1085 24.12 -46.92 4.07
N LYS A 1086 23.82 -47.76 3.06
CA LYS A 1086 22.93 -47.41 1.93
C LYS A 1086 21.46 -47.19 2.34
N TRP A 1087 21.08 -47.56 3.56
CA TRP A 1087 19.75 -47.33 4.14
C TRP A 1087 19.54 -45.89 4.61
N LEU A 1088 20.59 -45.06 4.69
CA LEU A 1088 20.40 -43.63 4.94
C LEU A 1088 19.80 -42.96 3.70
N ALA A 1089 19.00 -41.91 3.90
CA ALA A 1089 18.38 -41.20 2.78
C ALA A 1089 19.39 -40.53 1.85
N GLU A 1090 20.47 -40.00 2.42
CA GLU A 1090 21.55 -39.34 1.70
C GLU A 1090 22.90 -39.70 2.35
N PRO A 1091 23.46 -40.90 2.08
CA PRO A 1091 24.62 -41.42 2.81
C PRO A 1091 25.93 -40.69 2.49
N ARG A 1092 26.03 -40.04 1.32
CA ARG A 1092 27.28 -39.51 0.76
C ARG A 1092 28.35 -40.59 0.51
N GLU A 1093 29.39 -40.21 -0.21
CA GLU A 1093 30.52 -41.10 -0.47
C GLU A 1093 31.47 -41.14 0.75
N PRO A 1094 32.00 -42.32 1.13
CA PRO A 1094 32.94 -42.44 2.25
C PRO A 1094 34.15 -41.51 2.20
N LYS A 1095 34.60 -41.13 0.98
CA LYS A 1095 35.73 -40.22 0.77
C LYS A 1095 35.59 -38.91 1.54
N TYR A 1096 34.37 -38.38 1.72
CA TYR A 1096 34.15 -37.12 2.42
C TYR A 1096 34.39 -37.21 3.94
N PHE A 1097 34.54 -38.40 4.49
CA PHE A 1097 34.73 -38.62 5.93
C PHE A 1097 36.17 -39.04 6.28
N GLU A 1098 37.09 -39.05 5.29
CA GLU A 1098 38.49 -39.48 5.42
C GLU A 1098 39.50 -38.45 4.82
N GLY A 1099 40.73 -38.37 5.36
CA GLY A 1099 41.74 -37.35 5.02
C GLY A 1099 41.66 -36.01 5.76
N ASN A 1100 42.38 -34.98 5.29
CA ASN A 1100 42.36 -33.63 5.87
C ASN A 1100 41.07 -32.88 5.52
N ARG A 1101 40.33 -32.39 6.51
CA ARG A 1101 39.02 -31.73 6.30
C ARG A 1101 38.83 -30.52 7.20
N ILE A 1102 38.11 -29.52 6.67
CA ILE A 1102 37.46 -28.48 7.47
C ILE A 1102 35.96 -28.77 7.54
N LEU A 1103 35.41 -28.71 8.75
CA LEU A 1103 33.99 -28.84 9.02
C LEU A 1103 33.41 -27.46 9.37
N LEU A 1104 32.38 -27.03 8.67
CA LEU A 1104 31.65 -25.78 8.94
C LEU A 1104 30.26 -26.08 9.47
N ARG A 1105 29.88 -25.43 10.58
CA ARG A 1105 28.53 -25.50 11.14
C ARG A 1105 27.55 -24.70 10.27
N GLN A 1106 26.39 -25.28 9.95
CA GLN A 1106 25.37 -24.64 9.10
C GLN A 1106 24.71 -23.41 9.73
N ILE A 1107 24.46 -23.45 11.04
CA ILE A 1107 23.93 -22.32 11.80
C ILE A 1107 25.14 -21.62 12.45
N PRO A 1108 25.54 -20.43 11.99
CA PRO A 1108 26.62 -19.66 12.60
C PRO A 1108 26.16 -19.07 13.95
N GLY A 1109 27.12 -18.61 14.76
CA GLY A 1109 26.84 -17.72 15.88
C GLY A 1109 27.14 -16.28 15.47
N ASP A 1110 27.68 -15.47 16.39
CA ASP A 1110 28.20 -14.13 16.06
C ASP A 1110 29.37 -14.17 15.05
N LYS A 1111 29.99 -15.34 14.88
CA LYS A 1111 31.00 -15.65 13.85
C LYS A 1111 30.66 -16.96 13.14
N LEU A 1112 31.28 -17.19 11.99
CA LEU A 1112 31.32 -18.52 11.36
C LEU A 1112 32.07 -19.49 12.28
N ILE A 1113 31.57 -20.72 12.42
CA ILE A 1113 32.12 -21.72 13.33
C ILE A 1113 32.63 -22.91 12.52
N ALA A 1114 33.95 -23.03 12.41
CA ALA A 1114 34.60 -24.12 11.71
C ALA A 1114 35.71 -24.78 12.52
N ALA A 1115 35.95 -26.07 12.26
CA ALA A 1115 37.00 -26.86 12.90
C ALA A 1115 37.75 -27.73 11.88
N PHE A 1116 39.00 -28.08 12.17
CA PHE A 1116 39.78 -29.04 11.38
C PHE A 1116 39.66 -30.45 11.96
N ILE A 1117 39.69 -31.45 11.07
CA ILE A 1117 39.70 -32.86 11.44
C ILE A 1117 40.46 -33.69 10.41
N ASP A 1118 41.21 -34.68 10.88
CA ASP A 1118 41.85 -35.72 10.08
C ASP A 1118 41.23 -37.11 10.33
N SER A 1119 40.75 -37.33 11.55
CA SER A 1119 40.17 -38.58 12.06
C SER A 1119 38.79 -38.91 11.46
N LYS A 1120 38.51 -40.19 11.20
CA LYS A 1120 37.29 -40.64 10.51
C LYS A 1120 36.03 -40.45 11.36
N PHE A 1121 35.18 -39.49 10.97
CA PHE A 1121 33.88 -39.21 11.58
C PHE A 1121 32.81 -38.98 10.52
N ILE A 1122 31.62 -39.55 10.73
CA ILE A 1122 30.45 -39.23 9.92
C ILE A 1122 29.82 -37.94 10.47
N THR A 1123 29.37 -37.05 9.59
CA THR A 1123 28.80 -35.77 10.00
C THR A 1123 27.33 -35.64 9.59
N ASP A 1124 26.53 -35.01 10.44
CA ASP A 1124 25.11 -34.69 10.22
C ASP A 1124 24.91 -33.67 9.09
N GLN A 1125 23.70 -33.62 8.53
CA GLN A 1125 23.27 -32.62 7.56
C GLN A 1125 23.42 -31.15 8.01
N SER A 1126 23.59 -30.89 9.31
CA SER A 1126 23.90 -29.57 9.89
C SER A 1126 25.38 -29.16 9.77
N VAL A 1127 26.22 -29.99 9.15
CA VAL A 1127 27.65 -29.74 8.96
C VAL A 1127 28.01 -29.82 7.47
N PHE A 1128 28.76 -28.83 6.98
CA PHE A 1128 29.40 -28.87 5.67
C PHE A 1128 30.86 -29.31 5.80
N ILE A 1129 31.34 -30.02 4.79
CA ILE A 1129 32.66 -30.65 4.75
C ILE A 1129 33.42 -30.08 3.57
N ALA A 1130 34.62 -29.57 3.81
CA ALA A 1130 35.60 -29.24 2.78
C ALA A 1130 36.81 -30.17 2.93
N ARG A 1131 36.93 -31.16 2.04
CA ARG A 1131 38.01 -32.13 2.04
C ARG A 1131 39.13 -31.69 1.11
N PHE A 1132 40.34 -31.63 1.63
CA PHE A 1132 41.53 -31.33 0.84
C PHE A 1132 41.97 -32.59 0.09
N GLU A 1133 42.13 -32.49 -1.22
CA GLU A 1133 42.51 -33.64 -2.07
C GLU A 1133 44.02 -33.90 -2.05
N ASN A 1134 44.80 -32.89 -1.66
CA ASN A 1134 46.25 -32.87 -1.64
C ASN A 1134 46.76 -31.81 -0.64
N ASP A 1135 47.96 -31.99 -0.09
CA ASP A 1135 48.55 -31.12 0.94
C ASP A 1135 49.17 -29.82 0.39
N VAL A 1136 48.71 -29.37 -0.78
CA VAL A 1136 49.23 -28.17 -1.47
C VAL A 1136 48.91 -26.89 -0.68
N ILE A 1137 47.76 -26.84 0.00
CA ILE A 1137 47.34 -25.70 0.81
C ILE A 1137 47.19 -26.16 2.26
N ASN A 1138 47.83 -25.45 3.18
CA ASN A 1138 47.76 -25.76 4.61
C ASN A 1138 46.34 -25.51 5.16
N PRO A 1139 45.61 -26.57 5.59
CA PRO A 1139 44.24 -26.43 6.07
C PRO A 1139 44.10 -25.51 7.30
N ALA A 1140 45.14 -25.40 8.14
CA ALA A 1140 45.11 -24.53 9.31
C ALA A 1140 45.04 -23.04 8.93
N GLY A 1141 45.71 -22.63 7.86
CA GLY A 1141 45.62 -21.25 7.35
C GLY A 1141 44.22 -20.92 6.83
N VAL A 1142 43.61 -21.86 6.09
CA VAL A 1142 42.23 -21.74 5.61
C VAL A 1142 41.24 -21.68 6.78
N LEU A 1143 41.45 -22.51 7.81
CA LEU A 1143 40.63 -22.52 9.01
C LEU A 1143 40.69 -21.18 9.78
N GLY A 1144 41.85 -20.54 9.83
CA GLY A 1144 42.03 -19.21 10.40
C GLY A 1144 41.23 -18.13 9.68
N ILE A 1145 41.25 -18.16 8.34
CA ILE A 1145 40.44 -17.24 7.53
C ILE A 1145 38.95 -17.49 7.73
N ILE A 1146 38.51 -18.76 7.79
CA ILE A 1146 37.08 -19.08 7.94
C ILE A 1146 36.48 -18.59 9.25
N ASN A 1147 37.22 -18.65 10.36
CA ASN A 1147 36.76 -18.18 11.67
C ASN A 1147 37.01 -16.68 11.91
N SER A 1148 37.60 -15.95 10.95
CA SER A 1148 37.93 -14.52 11.09
C SER A 1148 36.71 -13.60 11.05
N LYS A 1149 36.84 -12.40 11.63
CA LYS A 1149 35.84 -11.32 11.51
C LYS A 1149 35.61 -10.93 10.05
N LEU A 1150 36.68 -10.91 9.24
CA LEU A 1150 36.59 -10.53 7.82
C LEU A 1150 35.66 -11.46 7.04
N LEU A 1151 35.78 -12.78 7.22
CA LEU A 1151 34.94 -13.72 6.48
C LEU A 1151 33.50 -13.76 7.03
N ALA A 1152 33.32 -13.52 8.33
CA ALA A 1152 31.98 -13.33 8.91
C ALA A 1152 31.30 -12.08 8.33
N PHE A 1153 32.02 -10.95 8.25
CA PHE A 1153 31.57 -9.73 7.59
C PHE A 1153 31.21 -9.99 6.12
N TYR A 1154 32.08 -10.68 5.39
CA TYR A 1154 31.83 -11.07 4.00
C TYR A 1154 30.54 -11.89 3.86
N PHE A 1155 30.37 -12.92 4.68
CA PHE A 1155 29.20 -13.79 4.64
C PHE A 1155 27.90 -13.03 4.88
N ARG A 1156 27.83 -12.22 5.95
CA ARG A 1156 26.63 -11.44 6.30
C ARG A 1156 26.27 -10.46 5.19
N ASN A 1157 27.25 -9.68 4.74
CA ASN A 1157 27.04 -8.64 3.74
C ASN A 1157 26.77 -9.19 2.34
N LYS A 1158 27.51 -10.21 1.88
CA LYS A 1158 27.32 -10.79 0.54
C LYS A 1158 25.96 -11.46 0.40
N TYR A 1159 25.53 -12.21 1.42
CA TYR A 1159 24.33 -13.05 1.34
C TYR A 1159 23.09 -12.44 2.01
N SER A 1160 23.19 -11.22 2.57
CA SER A 1160 22.08 -10.54 3.27
C SER A 1160 21.49 -11.34 4.43
N GLU A 1161 22.32 -12.11 5.13
CA GLU A 1161 21.90 -12.95 6.27
C GLU A 1161 22.14 -12.18 7.58
N PHE A 1162 21.36 -11.10 7.78
CA PHE A 1162 21.39 -10.22 8.97
C PHE A 1162 20.29 -10.54 9.99
N ASP A 1163 19.48 -11.57 9.72
CA ASP A 1163 18.35 -11.94 10.57
C ASP A 1163 18.85 -12.42 11.96
N ASP A 1164 18.40 -11.76 13.02
CA ASP A 1164 18.70 -12.12 14.41
C ASP A 1164 18.04 -13.45 14.82
N LEU A 1165 17.03 -13.91 14.08
CA LEU A 1165 16.26 -15.10 14.45
C LEU A 1165 17.02 -16.39 14.13
N PHE A 1166 17.49 -16.62 12.89
CA PHE A 1166 18.31 -17.82 12.54
C PHE A 1166 19.11 -17.69 11.21
N PRO A 1167 20.30 -17.06 11.17
CA PRO A 1167 21.11 -17.01 9.95
C PRO A 1167 21.56 -18.42 9.54
N LYS A 1168 21.66 -18.69 8.23
CA LYS A 1168 22.01 -20.05 7.75
C LYS A 1168 22.97 -20.06 6.57
N VAL A 1169 24.11 -20.73 6.76
CA VAL A 1169 25.03 -21.00 5.65
C VAL A 1169 24.41 -22.05 4.72
N LYS A 1170 24.42 -21.77 3.41
CA LYS A 1170 24.03 -22.72 2.36
C LYS A 1170 25.27 -23.37 1.74
N LEU A 1171 25.11 -24.56 1.17
CA LEU A 1171 26.24 -25.32 0.60
C LEU A 1171 26.99 -24.52 -0.48
N GLN A 1172 26.27 -23.76 -1.31
CA GLN A 1172 26.88 -22.92 -2.33
C GLN A 1172 27.70 -21.77 -1.72
N HIS A 1173 27.23 -21.17 -0.62
CA HIS A 1173 27.97 -20.10 0.07
C HIS A 1173 29.34 -20.60 0.51
N PHE A 1174 29.38 -21.78 1.13
CA PHE A 1174 30.63 -22.39 1.60
C PHE A 1174 31.59 -22.70 0.46
N LYS A 1175 31.08 -23.18 -0.69
CA LYS A 1175 31.88 -23.41 -1.90
C LYS A 1175 32.55 -22.14 -2.43
N ASP A 1176 31.83 -21.02 -2.33
CA ASP A 1176 32.23 -19.73 -2.89
C ASP A 1176 32.97 -18.83 -1.90
N PHE A 1177 33.31 -19.31 -0.69
CA PHE A 1177 34.12 -18.53 0.25
C PHE A 1177 35.46 -18.12 -0.38
N PRO A 1178 35.79 -16.80 -0.40
CA PRO A 1178 37.07 -16.32 -0.91
C PRO A 1178 38.17 -16.66 0.10
N ILE A 1179 39.20 -17.37 -0.36
CA ILE A 1179 40.36 -17.76 0.43
C ILE A 1179 41.63 -17.30 -0.29
N ARG A 1180 42.27 -16.28 0.28
CA ARG A 1180 43.55 -15.77 -0.18
C ARG A 1180 44.70 -16.51 0.53
N THR A 1181 45.71 -16.92 -0.22
CA THR A 1181 46.88 -17.67 0.29
C THR A 1181 48.20 -16.91 0.13
N SER A 1182 48.18 -15.74 -0.50
CA SER A 1182 49.35 -14.88 -0.76
C SER A 1182 49.19 -13.51 -0.10
N PRO A 1183 50.22 -12.97 0.59
CA PRO A 1183 51.59 -13.51 0.72
C PRO A 1183 51.71 -14.77 1.59
N GLU A 1184 52.50 -15.74 1.14
CA GLU A 1184 52.63 -17.06 1.79
C GLU A 1184 53.12 -16.96 3.25
N GLN A 1185 53.99 -15.98 3.55
CA GLN A 1185 54.51 -15.76 4.90
C GLN A 1185 53.40 -15.42 5.91
N ILE A 1186 52.48 -14.53 5.54
CA ILE A 1186 51.35 -14.14 6.39
C ILE A 1186 50.39 -15.32 6.56
N PHE A 1187 50.10 -16.02 5.47
CA PHE A 1187 49.25 -17.22 5.51
C PHE A 1187 49.83 -18.32 6.42
N LYS A 1188 51.15 -18.53 6.38
CA LYS A 1188 51.86 -19.44 7.30
C LYS A 1188 51.77 -18.99 8.76
N SER A 1189 51.89 -17.69 9.05
CA SER A 1189 51.73 -17.16 10.40
C SER A 1189 50.33 -17.43 10.97
N ILE A 1190 49.29 -17.21 10.15
CA ILE A 1190 47.91 -17.55 10.53
C ILE A 1190 47.80 -19.05 10.85
N ALA A 1191 48.37 -19.91 9.99
CA ALA A 1191 48.35 -21.35 10.21
C ALA A 1191 49.06 -21.79 11.50
N LEU A 1192 50.15 -21.11 11.90
CA LEU A 1192 50.85 -21.36 13.16
C LEU A 1192 50.00 -20.99 14.38
N LEU A 1193 49.35 -19.82 14.36
CA LEU A 1193 48.46 -19.39 15.44
C LEU A 1193 47.26 -20.33 15.59
N VAL A 1194 46.71 -20.83 14.49
CA VAL A 1194 45.63 -21.82 14.52
C VAL A 1194 46.08 -23.15 15.16
N LYS A 1195 47.30 -23.61 14.84
CA LYS A 1195 47.86 -24.80 15.49
C LYS A 1195 48.11 -24.57 16.99
N GLU A 1196 48.53 -23.37 17.38
CA GLU A 1196 48.66 -22.98 18.78
C GLU A 1196 47.31 -23.00 19.51
N ILE A 1197 46.26 -22.43 18.91
CA ILE A 1197 44.88 -22.51 19.43
C ILE A 1197 44.48 -23.96 19.68
N GLN A 1198 44.71 -24.84 18.71
CA GLN A 1198 44.35 -26.25 18.82
C GLN A 1198 45.13 -26.96 19.93
N SER A 1199 46.43 -26.66 20.07
CA SER A 1199 47.27 -27.21 21.13
C SER A 1199 46.83 -26.73 22.53
N GLN A 1200 46.54 -25.44 22.69
CA GLN A 1200 46.06 -24.87 23.95
C GLN A 1200 44.71 -25.45 24.34
N LYS A 1201 43.79 -25.59 23.39
CA LYS A 1201 42.46 -26.19 23.62
C LYS A 1201 42.51 -27.68 23.94
N ALA A 1202 43.49 -28.42 23.42
CA ALA A 1202 43.70 -29.81 23.78
C ALA A 1202 44.11 -29.96 25.26
N ASN A 1203 44.91 -29.00 25.78
CA ASN A 1203 45.36 -29.00 27.17
C ASN A 1203 44.31 -28.40 28.14
N ASN A 1204 43.62 -27.34 27.71
CA ASN A 1204 42.58 -26.67 28.47
C ASN A 1204 41.37 -26.37 27.57
N PRO A 1205 40.29 -27.18 27.64
CA PRO A 1205 39.08 -26.96 26.84
C PRO A 1205 38.45 -25.56 27.01
N ASN A 1206 38.65 -24.93 28.17
CA ASN A 1206 38.13 -23.61 28.52
C ASN A 1206 39.11 -22.46 28.21
N PHE A 1207 40.19 -22.71 27.47
CA PHE A 1207 41.14 -21.67 27.07
C PHE A 1207 40.43 -20.51 26.35
N ASP A 1208 40.74 -19.27 26.74
CA ASP A 1208 40.19 -18.08 26.12
C ASP A 1208 40.86 -17.83 24.75
N LEU A 1209 40.06 -17.90 23.69
CA LEU A 1209 40.53 -17.75 22.32
C LEU A 1209 40.78 -16.29 21.94
N ALA A 1210 40.24 -15.32 22.69
CA ALA A 1210 40.21 -13.92 22.28
C ALA A 1210 41.61 -13.35 22.00
N ILE A 1211 42.62 -13.74 22.79
CA ILE A 1211 44.00 -13.25 22.64
C ILE A 1211 44.59 -13.66 21.29
N LEU A 1212 44.42 -14.92 20.89
CA LEU A 1212 44.98 -15.45 19.63
C LEU A 1212 44.10 -15.07 18.43
N GLU A 1213 42.77 -15.00 18.58
CA GLU A 1213 41.88 -14.48 17.54
C GLU A 1213 42.18 -13.02 17.20
N ASN A 1214 42.43 -12.17 18.23
CA ASN A 1214 42.82 -10.77 18.03
C ASN A 1214 44.20 -10.61 17.37
N GLN A 1215 45.03 -11.66 17.30
CA GLN A 1215 46.26 -11.69 16.50
C GLN A 1215 46.02 -12.20 15.07
N ILE A 1216 45.07 -13.12 14.89
CA ILE A 1216 44.70 -13.64 13.57
C ILE A 1216 44.00 -12.57 12.72
N ASP A 1217 43.03 -11.83 13.27
CA ASP A 1217 42.23 -10.86 12.50
C ASP A 1217 43.10 -9.78 11.81
N PRO A 1218 44.09 -9.13 12.46
CA PRO A 1218 45.01 -8.20 11.79
C PRO A 1218 45.83 -8.84 10.67
N LEU A 1219 46.29 -10.09 10.85
CA LEU A 1219 47.02 -10.82 9.82
C LEU A 1219 46.11 -11.16 8.63
N VAL A 1220 44.85 -11.47 8.88
CA VAL A 1220 43.85 -11.67 7.82
C VAL A 1220 43.59 -10.36 7.08
N TYR A 1221 43.44 -9.22 7.78
CA TYR A 1221 43.30 -7.92 7.12
C TYR A 1221 44.51 -7.57 6.25
N GLN A 1222 45.72 -7.84 6.74
CA GLN A 1222 46.95 -7.65 5.97
C GLN A 1222 47.03 -8.60 4.77
N LEU A 1223 46.60 -9.85 4.93
CA LEU A 1223 46.56 -10.84 3.86
C LEU A 1223 45.67 -10.38 2.69
N TYR A 1224 44.55 -9.71 2.99
CA TYR A 1224 43.63 -9.15 2.00
C TYR A 1224 43.97 -7.71 1.56
N ASP A 1225 45.11 -7.18 2.00
CA ASP A 1225 45.59 -5.83 1.66
C ASP A 1225 44.59 -4.72 2.05
N LEU A 1226 43.99 -4.81 3.23
CA LEU A 1226 42.96 -3.87 3.70
C LEU A 1226 43.55 -2.59 4.31
N THR A 1227 42.95 -1.45 3.97
CA THR A 1227 43.28 -0.13 4.52
C THR A 1227 42.65 0.10 5.90
N GLU A 1228 43.15 1.06 6.68
CA GLU A 1228 42.59 1.38 8.01
C GLU A 1228 41.09 1.74 7.97
N ASN A 1229 40.65 2.42 6.90
CA ASN A 1229 39.24 2.77 6.74
C ASN A 1229 38.37 1.54 6.44
N GLU A 1230 38.87 0.59 5.64
CA GLU A 1230 38.19 -0.68 5.38
C GLU A 1230 38.10 -1.53 6.66
N ILE A 1231 39.19 -1.57 7.45
CA ILE A 1231 39.21 -2.27 8.74
C ILE A 1231 38.17 -1.68 9.70
N LYS A 1232 38.05 -0.34 9.80
CA LYS A 1232 37.01 0.30 10.62
C LYS A 1232 35.59 -0.06 10.18
N ILE A 1233 35.35 -0.33 8.90
CA ILE A 1233 34.02 -0.77 8.44
C ILE A 1233 33.70 -2.15 8.99
N ILE A 1234 34.69 -3.06 8.98
CA ILE A 1234 34.53 -4.43 9.48
C ILE A 1234 34.35 -4.46 11.00
N GLU A 1235 35.13 -3.67 11.74
CA GLU A 1235 35.10 -3.65 13.21
C GLU A 1235 33.85 -2.96 13.80
N ASN A 1236 33.15 -2.13 13.01
CA ASN A 1236 31.92 -1.45 13.42
C ASN A 1236 30.63 -2.16 12.94
N ALA A 1237 30.76 -3.28 12.21
CA ALA A 1237 29.66 -4.07 11.64
C ALA A 1237 29.42 -5.35 12.46
#